data_AF-A0A0D8XN36-F1
#
_entry.id   AF-A0A0D8XN36-F1
#
_cell.length_a   1.000
_cell.length_b   1.000
_cell.length_c   1.000
_cell.angle_alpha   90.00
_cell.angle_beta   90.00
_cell.angle_gamma   90.00
#
_symmetry.space_group_name_H-M   'P 1'
#
loop_
_entity.id
_entity.type
_entity.pdbx_description
1 polymer ?
#
loop_
_entity_poly.entity_id
_entity_poly.type
_entity_poly.pdbx_seq_one_letter_code
_entity_poly.pdbx_strand_id
1 'polypeptide(L)'
;MSIDRENCKNVNEHLEMQVTAAKLFPDPPCLMAVLHNSTPSKDPDDSEKQMKKMKTHDKTPLKENSTPIKRSLKVDTAVSEDLEFSDWDESPIKQHSGVTGFPPLNDFSASIELVVLEVSHKDGLVDIICKRDDGRESVVHLQDWLVSNKCGIVIVSPNTLVPCTSITGATWCARKVVLNERFRGPTVANKSMLIGVVVHELFQVIADWIQTNLPGGKSYCSLSSPLKLLKVHDIEENIWSPQLGMKGKVDVTIEIKSDSQSRLRSLELKTGKSGQSAEHAAQVMLYSLMLSSHYKQPIVDGFLLYLKDGVTRAVQPRALELKAIINQRNHLANYLADLNPKSLPPPRTDPRFCDKCDHKLVCSFYQWIYYEWAEDQTKKGNQISDLWTKPVELRQSEGLCASNLVLISQVKSSTNDTSVLLTFRSASEISETVFSPGSMCLISTSTKFGFLLVPIIDCSFNTITVRSDRMVKLDDIYHLDIYNSSSTYPTTLGNLVLLMGNDEGSSRLRKLIIDLAPPMPISSPHNLSRSVHQILSNSVSAGELNEEQKRAVEAALMCKNYTLIEGFPGTGKTTTIVQLLRCLIEMEQSILLTANTHSALDNVLIKLRKVLEPVTFSALNTSNRFVLVGDAHQLSPLVQNKKCAKEGMSVSLFERLQVHKNVLHSLTLQYRMNRTIAKLSSDLFYESRLLCGTRKVAEACLLDFQGFKASSSEGAWKVIESGHLDDAVVFVDTSALDGLKLPVWNNGVGSMENIVEARLVCDIVSRFLAIGVSSSDIGIMSVYRKQVDLIKSLIDSTKEIEVNSVDQFQGRDKSVIVWSLVWISSCGKRCELLHDKRRINVALTRAKHKLVLVGCAESMKSIDIMKQVVNNIIVVKP
;
A
#
# COMPACT_ATOMS: atom_id res chain seq x y z
N MET A 1 -13.69 35.49 -44.08
CA MET A 1 -14.86 35.09 -44.87
C MET A 1 -16.02 34.94 -43.91
N SER A 2 -17.14 35.58 -44.24
CA SER A 2 -18.42 35.48 -43.53
C SER A 2 -18.86 34.02 -43.46
N ILE A 3 -18.83 33.44 -42.26
CA ILE A 3 -19.35 32.11 -41.99
C ILE A 3 -20.82 32.26 -41.59
N ASP A 4 -21.66 31.52 -42.31
CA ASP A 4 -23.11 31.44 -42.19
C ASP A 4 -23.61 31.27 -40.75
N ARG A 5 -24.60 32.09 -40.40
CA ARG A 5 -25.32 32.03 -39.13
C ARG A 5 -26.24 30.80 -39.01
N GLU A 6 -26.43 30.03 -40.07
CA GLU A 6 -27.29 28.83 -40.06
C GLU A 6 -26.64 27.61 -39.39
N ASN A 7 -25.31 27.43 -39.48
CA ASN A 7 -24.65 26.28 -38.86
C ASN A 7 -24.52 26.36 -37.32
N CYS A 8 -24.71 27.54 -36.71
CA CYS A 8 -24.76 27.67 -35.25
C CYS A 8 -26.10 27.28 -34.63
N LYS A 9 -27.19 27.16 -35.41
CA LYS A 9 -28.49 26.72 -34.88
C LYS A 9 -28.58 25.21 -34.71
N ASN A 10 -28.00 24.43 -35.62
CA ASN A 10 -28.05 22.95 -35.55
C ASN A 10 -27.21 22.36 -34.41
N VAL A 11 -26.19 23.07 -33.91
CA VAL A 11 -25.38 22.61 -32.76
C VAL A 11 -26.13 22.81 -31.43
N ASN A 12 -26.96 23.85 -31.32
CA ASN A 12 -27.80 24.07 -30.14
C ASN A 12 -28.95 23.07 -30.04
N GLU A 13 -29.56 22.67 -31.16
CA GLU A 13 -30.62 21.65 -31.16
C GLU A 13 -30.10 20.26 -30.77
N HIS A 14 -28.85 19.91 -31.15
CA HIS A 14 -28.23 18.65 -30.72
C HIS A 14 -27.82 18.63 -29.24
N LEU A 15 -27.47 19.79 -28.66
CA LEU A 15 -27.18 19.95 -27.24
C LEU A 15 -28.46 19.96 -26.37
N GLU A 16 -29.55 20.56 -26.83
CA GLU A 16 -30.84 20.53 -26.11
C GLU A 16 -31.46 19.12 -26.08
N MET A 17 -31.25 18.32 -27.13
CA MET A 17 -31.75 16.95 -27.19
C MET A 17 -31.00 16.00 -26.22
N GLN A 18 -29.71 16.24 -25.95
CA GLN A 18 -28.94 15.49 -24.94
C GLN A 18 -29.20 15.96 -23.51
N VAL A 19 -29.54 17.24 -23.29
CA VAL A 19 -29.95 17.74 -21.96
C VAL A 19 -31.36 17.27 -21.57
N THR A 20 -32.22 16.96 -22.54
CA THR A 20 -33.58 16.46 -22.28
C THR A 20 -33.60 14.99 -21.83
N ALA A 21 -32.57 14.20 -22.16
CA ALA A 21 -32.41 12.82 -21.69
C ALA A 21 -32.04 12.71 -20.19
N ALA A 22 -31.57 13.79 -19.57
CA ALA A 22 -31.23 13.86 -18.14
C ALA A 22 -32.45 14.14 -17.23
N LYS A 23 -33.67 14.28 -17.78
CA LYS A 23 -34.91 14.55 -17.02
C LYS A 23 -35.82 13.33 -16.80
N LEU A 24 -35.33 12.11 -17.00
CA LEU A 24 -36.13 10.87 -16.86
C LEU A 24 -35.74 9.97 -15.68
N PHE A 25 -34.92 10.44 -14.73
CA PHE A 25 -34.66 9.73 -13.47
C PHE A 25 -35.42 10.40 -12.32
N PRO A 26 -36.25 9.67 -11.54
CA PRO A 26 -36.85 10.21 -10.33
C PRO A 26 -35.75 10.52 -9.30
N ASP A 27 -35.84 11.70 -8.70
CA ASP A 27 -34.91 12.18 -7.67
C ASP A 27 -34.69 11.13 -6.56
N PRO A 28 -33.44 10.79 -6.18
CA PRO A 28 -33.17 10.11 -4.93
C PRO A 28 -33.49 11.07 -3.76
N PRO A 29 -34.09 10.61 -2.66
CA PRO A 29 -34.46 11.48 -1.54
C PRO A 29 -33.20 12.07 -0.88
N CYS A 30 -33.00 13.37 -1.09
CA CYS A 30 -32.07 14.19 -0.34
C CYS A 30 -32.47 14.20 1.15
N LEU A 31 -31.65 13.56 1.99
CA LEU A 31 -31.68 13.76 3.43
C LEU A 31 -31.08 15.15 3.74
N MET A 32 -31.91 16.18 3.63
CA MET A 32 -31.67 17.54 4.12
C MET A 32 -32.83 17.93 5.06
N ALA A 33 -32.67 17.64 6.36
CA ALA A 33 -33.28 18.28 7.53
C ALA A 33 -32.77 17.47 8.74
N VAL A 34 -32.21 18.02 9.82
CA VAL A 34 -32.82 19.00 10.72
C VAL A 34 -31.71 19.80 11.41
N LEU A 35 -31.52 21.06 11.02
CA LEU A 35 -31.00 22.12 11.90
C LEU A 35 -31.63 23.42 11.42
N HIS A 36 -32.83 23.72 11.89
CA HIS A 36 -33.31 25.08 12.19
C HIS A 36 -34.75 24.98 12.71
N ASN A 37 -34.89 25.04 14.04
CA ASN A 37 -36.10 25.53 14.69
C ASN A 37 -35.65 26.21 15.99
N SER A 38 -35.40 27.51 15.91
CA SER A 38 -35.60 28.43 17.02
C SER A 38 -35.93 29.80 16.43
N THR A 39 -37.16 30.21 16.68
CA THR A 39 -37.68 31.54 16.42
C THR A 39 -36.93 32.59 17.26
N PRO A 40 -36.85 33.85 16.78
CA PRO A 40 -36.10 34.90 17.44
C PRO A 40 -36.90 35.49 18.61
N SER A 41 -36.37 35.38 19.83
CA SER A 41 -36.84 36.18 20.97
C SER A 41 -36.00 37.45 21.11
N LYS A 42 -36.71 38.57 21.18
CA LYS A 42 -36.25 39.93 21.44
C LYS A 42 -35.51 40.03 22.78
N ASP A 43 -34.31 40.60 22.78
CA ASP A 43 -33.93 41.80 23.57
C ASP A 43 -32.39 41.90 23.65
N PRO A 44 -31.80 43.09 23.37
CA PRO A 44 -30.38 43.35 23.55
C PRO A 44 -30.17 44.23 24.78
N ASP A 45 -29.59 43.70 25.85
CA ASP A 45 -28.76 44.44 26.81
C ASP A 45 -28.29 43.51 27.93
N ASP A 46 -27.23 43.93 28.61
CA ASP A 46 -26.60 43.30 29.78
C ASP A 46 -25.71 42.07 29.55
N SER A 47 -24.43 42.34 29.28
CA SER A 47 -23.33 41.71 30.07
C SER A 47 -21.97 42.34 29.77
N GLU A 48 -21.89 43.67 29.88
CA GLU A 48 -20.64 44.38 30.13
C GLU A 48 -20.74 45.02 31.52
N LYS A 49 -20.11 44.38 32.52
CA LYS A 49 -19.85 44.80 33.93
C LYS A 49 -20.44 43.84 34.99
N GLN A 50 -19.65 42.84 35.34
CA GLN A 50 -19.42 42.28 36.69
C GLN A 50 -18.39 41.15 36.44
N MET A 51 -17.19 41.05 37.01
CA MET A 51 -16.57 41.64 38.19
C MET A 51 -15.05 41.53 38.00
N LYS A 52 -14.36 42.67 37.95
CA LYS A 52 -13.05 42.80 38.59
C LYS A 52 -13.33 42.98 40.08
N LYS A 53 -12.85 42.09 40.97
CA LYS A 53 -12.38 42.45 42.32
C LYS A 53 -11.71 41.28 43.06
N MET A 54 -10.49 41.60 43.50
CA MET A 54 -9.76 41.15 44.71
C MET A 54 -9.16 39.73 44.71
N LYS A 55 -7.82 39.57 44.68
CA LYS A 55 -6.76 39.84 45.72
C LYS A 55 -6.91 38.85 46.89
N THR A 56 -5.90 38.17 47.48
CA THR A 56 -4.44 38.33 47.64
C THR A 56 -3.91 37.22 48.58
N HIS A 57 -2.67 36.74 48.41
CA HIS A 57 -1.59 36.39 49.40
C HIS A 57 -0.95 35.02 49.09
N ASP A 58 0.35 34.70 49.20
CA ASP A 58 1.61 35.29 49.72
C ASP A 58 2.80 34.58 49.00
N LYS A 59 3.84 35.25 48.48
CA LYS A 59 5.19 35.57 49.06
C LYS A 59 6.09 34.36 49.44
N THR A 60 7.06 33.93 48.59
CA THR A 60 8.54 34.27 48.49
C THR A 60 9.49 33.43 49.40
N PRO A 61 10.84 33.43 49.25
CA PRO A 61 11.75 33.21 48.09
C PRO A 61 13.06 32.42 48.46
N LEU A 62 14.07 32.32 47.56
CA LEU A 62 15.57 32.39 47.78
C LEU A 62 16.32 31.99 46.46
N LYS A 63 17.01 32.90 45.74
CA LYS A 63 18.48 33.26 45.74
C LYS A 63 19.39 32.26 44.96
N GLU A 64 20.43 32.58 44.17
CA GLU A 64 21.13 33.83 43.76
C GLU A 64 22.20 33.53 42.63
N ASN A 65 22.77 34.59 42.02
CA ASN A 65 24.10 34.74 41.34
C ASN A 65 24.31 34.28 39.87
N SER A 66 25.03 34.99 38.97
CA SER A 66 25.71 36.31 39.00
C SER A 66 26.24 36.74 37.60
N THR A 67 25.97 38.00 37.23
CA THR A 67 26.72 39.01 36.42
C THR A 67 27.42 38.74 35.04
N PRO A 68 27.38 39.73 34.12
CA PRO A 68 27.96 39.67 32.76
C PRO A 68 29.32 40.39 32.62
N ILE A 69 30.13 40.01 31.64
CA ILE A 69 31.35 40.73 31.23
C ILE A 69 31.22 41.16 29.76
N LYS A 70 31.20 42.48 29.53
CA LYS A 70 31.43 43.13 28.23
C LYS A 70 32.92 43.05 27.87
N ARG A 71 33.24 42.85 26.59
CA ARG A 71 34.42 43.48 25.95
C ARG A 71 34.17 43.68 24.45
N SER A 72 34.37 44.93 24.05
CA SER A 72 34.39 45.48 22.69
C SER A 72 35.64 45.08 21.92
N LEU A 73 35.53 44.91 20.59
CA LEU A 73 36.62 45.22 19.66
C LEU A 73 36.06 45.64 18.29
N LYS A 74 36.55 46.80 17.82
CA LYS A 74 36.42 47.38 16.47
C LYS A 74 37.38 46.69 15.50
N VAL A 75 37.35 47.15 14.23
CA VAL A 75 38.41 47.13 13.18
C VAL A 75 38.18 46.03 12.14
N ASP A 76 38.26 46.21 10.81
CA ASP A 76 38.37 47.39 9.94
C ASP A 76 37.85 47.00 8.54
N THR A 77 37.40 48.01 7.80
CA THR A 77 37.13 47.96 6.36
C THR A 77 38.44 47.96 5.56
N ALA A 78 38.62 46.99 4.67
CA ALA A 78 39.62 47.06 3.60
C ALA A 78 38.97 46.71 2.26
N VAL A 79 39.06 47.66 1.34
CA VAL A 79 38.69 47.60 -0.07
C VAL A 79 39.86 46.97 -0.85
N SER A 80 39.58 46.15 -1.85
CA SER A 80 40.50 45.91 -2.97
C SER A 80 39.75 45.47 -4.24
N GLU A 81 39.74 46.41 -5.19
CA GLU A 81 40.04 46.28 -6.64
C GLU A 81 39.29 45.26 -7.52
N ASP A 82 38.35 45.82 -8.28
CA ASP A 82 38.14 45.73 -9.73
C ASP A 82 38.63 44.49 -10.50
N LEU A 83 37.67 43.64 -10.89
CA LEU A 83 37.70 42.86 -12.13
C LEU A 83 36.36 43.05 -12.85
N GLU A 84 36.40 43.80 -13.95
CA GLU A 84 35.29 43.97 -14.88
C GLU A 84 34.96 42.62 -15.54
N PHE A 85 33.71 42.14 -15.35
CA PHE A 85 33.08 41.15 -16.21
C PHE A 85 31.73 41.69 -16.64
N SER A 86 31.68 42.12 -17.91
CA SER A 86 30.53 42.67 -18.60
C SER A 86 29.48 41.61 -18.92
N ASP A 87 28.23 42.08 -18.95
CA ASP A 87 27.01 41.47 -19.50
C ASP A 87 26.25 40.45 -18.64
N TRP A 88 25.89 40.88 -17.42
CA TRP A 88 24.59 40.56 -16.83
C TRP A 88 23.93 41.89 -16.44
N ASP A 89 22.84 42.22 -17.11
CA ASP A 89 22.09 43.48 -16.97
C ASP A 89 21.66 43.70 -15.50
N GLU A 90 22.41 44.53 -14.77
CA GLU A 90 22.09 45.06 -13.45
C GLU A 90 21.23 46.34 -13.55
N SER A 91 20.25 46.38 -14.45
CA SER A 91 19.32 47.52 -14.46
C SER A 91 18.57 47.61 -13.12
N PRO A 92 18.51 48.80 -12.51
CA PRO A 92 17.85 49.00 -11.22
C PRO A 92 16.37 48.63 -11.35
N ILE A 93 15.88 47.89 -10.35
CA ILE A 93 14.50 47.43 -10.19
C ILE A 93 13.54 48.61 -10.43
N LYS A 94 13.04 48.75 -11.66
CA LYS A 94 11.77 49.45 -11.88
C LYS A 94 10.71 48.56 -11.27
N GLN A 95 9.98 49.09 -10.30
CA GLN A 95 8.80 48.47 -9.69
C GLN A 95 7.72 48.21 -10.76
N HIS A 96 7.91 47.18 -11.58
CA HIS A 96 6.93 46.66 -12.51
C HIS A 96 6.85 45.13 -12.36
N SER A 97 6.74 44.66 -11.12
CA SER A 97 6.08 43.38 -10.86
C SER A 97 5.45 43.45 -9.48
N GLY A 98 4.16 43.79 -9.46
CA GLY A 98 3.37 43.89 -8.24
C GLY A 98 3.03 42.54 -7.64
N VAL A 99 3.99 41.62 -7.46
CA VAL A 99 3.81 40.34 -6.76
C VAL A 99 4.36 40.48 -5.34
N THR A 100 3.53 40.91 -4.41
CA THR A 100 3.79 40.84 -2.98
C THR A 100 3.34 39.48 -2.47
N GLY A 101 4.22 38.68 -1.85
CA GLY A 101 3.79 37.37 -1.33
C GLY A 101 4.88 36.44 -0.79
N PHE A 102 6.16 36.71 -1.04
CA PHE A 102 7.22 36.00 -0.31
C PHE A 102 7.35 36.61 1.09
N PRO A 103 7.35 35.82 2.17
CA PRO A 103 7.67 36.34 3.49
C PRO A 103 9.04 37.05 3.41
N PRO A 104 9.22 38.20 4.08
CA PRO A 104 10.54 38.75 4.26
C PRO A 104 11.44 37.67 4.89
N LEU A 105 12.70 37.60 4.48
CA LEU A 105 13.72 36.68 4.99
C LEU A 105 13.99 36.77 6.51
N ASN A 106 13.19 37.56 7.24
CA ASN A 106 13.35 37.87 8.66
C ASN A 106 12.29 37.15 9.49
N ASP A 107 12.38 35.82 9.64
CA ASP A 107 12.06 35.14 10.91
C ASP A 107 12.49 33.65 10.93
N PHE A 108 13.70 33.34 10.46
CA PHE A 108 14.35 32.05 10.75
C PHE A 108 15.34 32.24 11.89
N SER A 109 14.85 32.19 13.14
CA SER A 109 15.70 32.07 14.33
C SER A 109 16.19 30.63 14.58
N ALA A 110 16.08 29.75 13.59
CA ALA A 110 16.91 28.56 13.51
C ALA A 110 18.10 28.91 12.60
N SER A 111 19.24 29.21 13.22
CA SER A 111 20.54 29.19 12.56
C SER A 111 20.71 27.87 11.82
N ILE A 112 20.50 27.88 10.50
CA ILE A 112 21.14 26.91 9.62
C ILE A 112 22.57 27.41 9.48
N GLU A 113 23.39 27.15 10.50
CA GLU A 113 24.77 26.83 10.20
C GLU A 113 24.75 25.63 9.27
N LEU A 114 25.40 25.76 8.12
CA LEU A 114 25.98 24.59 7.49
C LEU A 114 26.96 24.00 8.51
N VAL A 115 26.51 23.03 9.31
CA VAL A 115 27.38 22.31 10.23
C VAL A 115 28.31 21.44 9.38
N VAL A 116 29.46 22.00 9.06
CA VAL A 116 30.67 21.24 8.79
C VAL A 116 31.05 20.57 10.12
N LEU A 117 31.02 19.24 10.16
CA LEU A 117 31.12 18.45 11.40
C LEU A 117 32.46 18.65 12.15
N GLU A 118 33.52 19.06 11.46
CA GLU A 118 34.75 19.57 12.07
C GLU A 118 35.50 20.47 11.06
N VAL A 119 35.89 21.68 11.47
CA VAL A 119 36.71 22.60 10.69
C VAL A 119 38.14 22.53 11.25
N SER A 120 38.99 21.74 10.60
CA SER A 120 40.43 21.75 10.89
C SER A 120 41.10 22.83 10.04
N HIS A 121 41.50 23.92 10.68
CA HIS A 121 42.27 24.98 10.03
C HIS A 121 43.74 24.58 9.85
N LYS A 122 44.11 24.25 8.61
CA LYS A 122 45.39 24.65 8.00
C LYS A 122 45.16 24.93 6.53
N ASP A 123 45.48 26.16 6.12
CA ASP A 123 45.66 26.56 4.72
C ASP A 123 44.42 26.66 3.80
N GLY A 124 43.23 26.91 4.35
CA GLY A 124 42.18 27.63 3.61
C GLY A 124 41.42 26.92 2.48
N LEU A 125 41.32 25.59 2.48
CA LEU A 125 40.52 24.82 1.51
C LEU A 125 39.40 24.00 2.19
N VAL A 126 38.24 23.88 1.52
CA VAL A 126 37.07 23.11 1.99
C VAL A 126 37.02 21.76 1.25
N ASP A 127 37.32 20.66 1.95
CA ASP A 127 37.20 19.31 1.41
C ASP A 127 35.81 18.69 1.70
N ILE A 128 35.21 18.02 0.71
CA ILE A 128 34.01 17.16 0.91
C ILE A 128 34.47 15.70 1.02
N ILE A 129 34.29 15.08 2.19
CA ILE A 129 34.62 13.67 2.42
C ILE A 129 33.39 12.80 2.14
N CYS A 130 33.50 11.87 1.19
CA CYS A 130 32.53 10.80 0.97
C CYS A 130 33.10 9.47 1.52
N LYS A 131 32.31 8.76 2.32
CA LYS A 131 32.66 7.43 2.84
C LYS A 131 32.06 6.36 1.94
N ARG A 132 32.88 5.40 1.48
CA ARG A 132 32.42 4.21 0.76
C ARG A 132 32.08 3.07 1.74
N ASP A 133 31.26 2.12 1.28
CA ASP A 133 30.75 0.98 2.05
C ASP A 133 31.83 -0.01 2.56
N ASP A 134 33.11 0.18 2.20
CA ASP A 134 34.25 -0.61 2.67
C ASP A 134 35.05 0.05 3.82
N GLY A 135 34.60 1.22 4.29
CA GLY A 135 35.20 1.89 5.45
C GLY A 135 36.50 2.66 5.17
N ARG A 136 36.95 2.75 3.90
CA ARG A 136 38.07 3.61 3.53
C ARG A 136 37.57 5.00 3.13
N GLU A 137 38.22 6.02 3.68
CA GLU A 137 37.94 7.43 3.37
C GLU A 137 38.70 7.82 2.10
N SER A 138 37.98 8.41 1.14
CA SER A 138 38.58 9.03 -0.04
C SER A 138 38.24 10.51 -0.05
N VAL A 139 39.26 11.34 0.05
CA VAL A 139 39.18 12.81 -0.03
C VAL A 139 39.09 13.20 -1.50
N VAL A 140 38.05 13.94 -1.87
CA VAL A 140 37.93 14.57 -3.19
C VAL A 140 38.25 16.05 -3.00
N HIS A 141 39.41 16.46 -3.48
CA HIS A 141 39.79 17.88 -3.49
C HIS A 141 38.96 18.62 -4.55
N LEU A 142 37.92 19.32 -4.10
CA LEU A 142 37.17 20.25 -4.94
C LEU A 142 37.99 21.53 -5.08
N GLN A 143 38.89 21.58 -6.06
CA GLN A 143 39.56 22.83 -6.40
C GLN A 143 38.51 23.85 -6.88
N ASP A 144 38.23 24.83 -6.01
CA ASP A 144 37.70 26.18 -6.26
C ASP A 144 36.34 26.34 -6.96
N TRP A 145 35.28 25.70 -6.46
CA TRP A 145 33.91 26.04 -6.86
C TRP A 145 33.19 26.87 -5.79
N LEU A 146 33.11 28.19 -5.98
CA LEU A 146 32.30 29.09 -5.16
C LEU A 146 30.83 29.02 -5.61
N VAL A 147 29.98 28.38 -4.79
CA VAL A 147 28.52 28.53 -4.92
C VAL A 147 28.06 29.68 -4.03
N SER A 148 27.43 30.68 -4.62
CA SER A 148 26.96 31.89 -3.95
C SER A 148 25.56 32.29 -4.42
N ASN A 149 25.00 33.37 -3.87
CA ASN A 149 23.76 33.95 -4.40
C ASN A 149 23.90 34.42 -5.86
N LYS A 150 25.12 34.67 -6.34
CA LYS A 150 25.41 35.09 -7.71
C LYS A 150 25.70 33.91 -8.64
N CYS A 151 26.34 32.83 -8.18
CA CYS A 151 26.76 31.71 -9.04
C CYS A 151 26.43 30.32 -8.45
N GLY A 152 26.03 29.36 -9.31
CA GLY A 152 25.84 27.95 -8.93
C GLY A 152 24.56 27.59 -8.15
N ILE A 153 24.27 26.29 -8.07
CA ILE A 153 23.23 25.68 -7.21
C ILE A 153 23.79 24.40 -6.58
N VAL A 154 23.41 24.11 -5.34
CA VAL A 154 23.72 22.84 -4.66
C VAL A 154 22.45 22.00 -4.59
N ILE A 155 22.56 20.70 -4.87
CA ILE A 155 21.45 19.74 -4.74
C ILE A 155 21.83 18.73 -3.66
N VAL A 156 21.09 18.74 -2.54
CA VAL A 156 21.34 17.85 -1.39
C VAL A 156 20.49 16.59 -1.50
N SER A 157 21.04 15.40 -1.31
CA SER A 157 20.30 14.13 -1.52
C SER A 157 19.65 14.07 -2.93
N PRO A 158 20.45 14.10 -4.01
CA PRO A 158 19.93 14.11 -5.39
C PRO A 158 19.12 12.86 -5.73
N ASN A 159 19.36 11.75 -5.04
CA ASN A 159 18.61 10.50 -5.20
C ASN A 159 17.15 10.59 -4.68
N THR A 160 16.82 11.60 -3.87
CA THR A 160 15.47 11.81 -3.35
C THR A 160 14.68 12.70 -4.30
N LEU A 161 13.89 12.11 -5.21
CA LEU A 161 13.08 12.86 -6.18
C LEU A 161 11.86 13.53 -5.52
N VAL A 162 11.99 14.82 -5.21
CA VAL A 162 10.90 15.62 -4.60
C VAL A 162 9.94 16.12 -5.69
N PRO A 163 8.61 15.94 -5.56
CA PRO A 163 7.66 16.48 -6.53
C PRO A 163 7.66 18.02 -6.57
N CYS A 164 7.57 18.62 -7.76
CA CYS A 164 7.51 20.08 -7.93
C CYS A 164 6.35 20.73 -7.16
N THR A 165 5.18 20.10 -7.17
CA THR A 165 3.99 20.53 -6.41
C THR A 165 4.22 20.52 -4.89
N SER A 166 5.06 19.61 -4.41
CA SER A 166 5.43 19.49 -2.99
C SER A 166 6.44 20.57 -2.60
N ILE A 167 7.40 20.88 -3.49
CA ILE A 167 8.34 22.00 -3.30
C ILE A 167 7.58 23.32 -3.19
N THR A 168 6.63 23.57 -4.10
CA THR A 168 5.82 24.80 -4.06
C THR A 168 4.86 24.84 -2.87
N GLY A 169 4.18 23.74 -2.55
CA GLY A 169 3.29 23.66 -1.40
C GLY A 169 3.98 23.84 -0.05
N ALA A 170 5.31 23.61 0.01
CA ALA A 170 6.06 23.78 1.25
C ALA A 170 6.27 25.25 1.63
N THR A 171 6.01 26.19 0.72
CA THR A 171 5.95 27.63 1.01
C THR A 171 4.85 27.96 2.03
N TRP A 172 3.73 27.23 1.99
CA TRP A 172 2.68 27.29 3.01
C TRP A 172 3.10 26.58 4.31
N CYS A 173 3.51 25.31 4.22
CA CYS A 173 3.96 24.55 5.39
C CYS A 173 4.80 23.33 4.98
N ALA A 174 6.11 23.37 5.24
CA ALA A 174 7.01 22.25 4.99
C ALA A 174 6.62 20.98 5.76
N ARG A 175 6.15 21.11 7.02
CA ARG A 175 5.69 19.96 7.82
C ARG A 175 4.48 19.29 7.17
N LYS A 176 3.50 20.05 6.70
CA LYS A 176 2.33 19.51 5.97
C LYS A 176 2.77 18.73 4.74
N VAL A 177 3.73 19.26 3.97
CA VAL A 177 4.22 18.59 2.77
C VAL A 177 4.96 17.30 3.09
N VAL A 178 5.91 17.32 4.02
CA VAL A 178 6.62 16.11 4.45
C VAL A 178 5.63 15.09 5.00
N LEU A 179 4.63 15.55 5.75
CA LEU A 179 3.58 14.68 6.23
C LEU A 179 2.80 14.08 5.05
N ASN A 180 2.30 14.88 4.11
CA ASN A 180 1.55 14.38 2.96
C ASN A 180 2.35 13.41 2.07
N GLU A 181 3.65 13.66 1.89
CA GLU A 181 4.55 12.77 1.12
C GLU A 181 4.85 11.47 1.85
N ARG A 182 5.14 11.51 3.16
CA ARG A 182 5.38 10.31 3.99
C ARG A 182 4.09 9.57 4.35
N PHE A 183 2.98 10.29 4.40
CA PHE A 183 1.69 9.91 4.95
C PHE A 183 0.61 10.37 3.96
N ARG A 184 0.49 9.70 2.81
CA ARG A 184 -0.62 9.94 1.85
C ARG A 184 -1.93 9.50 2.50
N GLY A 185 -2.49 10.34 3.37
CA GLY A 185 -3.77 10.10 4.03
C GLY A 185 -4.96 10.35 3.09
N PRO A 186 -6.18 10.02 3.52
CA PRO A 186 -7.39 10.37 2.80
C PRO A 186 -7.55 11.89 2.78
N THR A 187 -7.09 12.53 1.70
CA THR A 187 -7.49 13.91 1.41
C THR A 187 -8.94 13.89 0.96
N VAL A 188 -9.81 14.63 1.65
CA VAL A 188 -11.21 14.75 1.24
C VAL A 188 -11.25 15.38 -0.14
N ALA A 189 -11.65 14.61 -1.16
CA ALA A 189 -11.82 15.10 -2.51
C ALA A 189 -12.83 16.25 -2.47
N ASN A 190 -12.38 17.46 -2.82
CA ASN A 190 -13.26 18.63 -2.83
C ASN A 190 -13.84 18.84 -4.24
N LYS A 191 -15.02 19.48 -4.31
CA LYS A 191 -15.70 19.75 -5.59
C LYS A 191 -14.80 20.49 -6.59
N SER A 192 -13.93 21.37 -6.09
CA SER A 192 -12.99 22.14 -6.93
C SER A 192 -11.91 21.26 -7.58
N MET A 193 -11.42 20.24 -6.88
CA MET A 193 -10.47 19.26 -7.42
C MET A 193 -11.13 18.42 -8.51
N LEU A 194 -12.37 17.96 -8.29
CA LEU A 194 -13.11 17.22 -9.33
C LEU A 194 -13.32 18.07 -10.58
N ILE A 195 -13.78 19.32 -10.42
CA ILE A 195 -13.89 20.28 -11.54
C ILE A 195 -12.52 20.47 -12.20
N GLY A 196 -11.45 20.57 -11.41
CA GLY A 196 -10.07 20.63 -11.88
C GLY A 196 -9.73 19.49 -12.83
N VAL A 197 -9.91 18.25 -12.38
CA VAL A 197 -9.61 17.04 -13.15
C VAL A 197 -10.41 17.01 -14.45
N VAL A 198 -11.74 17.21 -14.37
CA VAL A 198 -12.62 17.18 -15.56
C VAL A 198 -12.23 18.25 -16.58
N VAL A 199 -11.89 19.46 -16.12
CA VAL A 199 -11.51 20.56 -17.01
C VAL A 199 -10.13 20.31 -17.64
N HIS A 200 -9.17 19.72 -16.91
CA HIS A 200 -7.90 19.31 -17.49
C HIS A 200 -8.10 18.24 -18.58
N GLU A 201 -8.90 17.19 -18.31
CA GLU A 201 -9.21 16.16 -19.32
C GLU A 201 -9.88 16.74 -20.57
N LEU A 202 -10.86 17.64 -20.40
CA LEU A 202 -11.50 18.34 -21.52
C LEU A 202 -10.50 19.18 -22.33
N PHE A 203 -9.60 19.90 -21.64
CA PHE A 203 -8.57 20.70 -22.32
C PHE A 203 -7.61 19.82 -23.12
N GLN A 204 -7.27 18.63 -22.63
CA GLN A 204 -6.42 17.67 -23.35
C GLN A 204 -7.07 17.21 -24.64
N VAL A 205 -8.36 16.85 -24.61
CA VAL A 205 -9.13 16.49 -25.81
C VAL A 205 -9.14 17.65 -26.80
N ILE A 206 -9.29 18.88 -26.31
CA ILE A 206 -9.26 20.08 -27.16
C ILE A 206 -7.85 20.33 -27.72
N ALA A 207 -6.79 20.15 -26.93
CA ALA A 207 -5.41 20.35 -27.36
C ALA A 207 -5.00 19.31 -28.42
N ASP A 208 -5.37 18.05 -28.23
CA ASP A 208 -5.17 16.97 -29.20
C ASP A 208 -5.99 17.20 -30.48
N TRP A 209 -7.23 17.67 -30.34
CA TRP A 209 -8.05 18.10 -31.46
C TRP A 209 -7.42 19.28 -32.23
N ILE A 210 -6.88 20.28 -31.53
CA ILE A 210 -6.18 21.43 -32.15
C ILE A 210 -4.94 20.94 -32.89
N GLN A 211 -4.15 20.06 -32.29
CA GLN A 211 -2.96 19.48 -32.91
C GLN A 211 -3.30 18.68 -34.18
N THR A 212 -4.43 17.98 -34.18
CA THR A 212 -4.88 17.13 -35.29
C THR A 212 -5.58 17.92 -36.41
N ASN A 213 -6.36 18.96 -36.07
CA ASN A 213 -7.29 19.61 -37.01
C ASN A 213 -6.90 21.05 -37.39
N LEU A 214 -5.85 21.63 -36.81
CA LEU A 214 -5.34 22.97 -37.18
C LEU A 214 -3.87 22.92 -37.66
N PRO A 215 -3.57 22.30 -38.82
CA PRO A 215 -2.25 22.39 -39.42
C PRO A 215 -2.05 23.78 -40.04
N GLY A 216 -1.33 24.64 -39.34
CA GLY A 216 -0.79 25.87 -39.91
C GLY A 216 -1.58 27.15 -39.61
N GLY A 217 -1.03 27.93 -38.68
CA GLY A 217 -0.97 29.39 -38.82
C GLY A 217 -2.28 30.16 -38.70
N LYS A 218 -2.75 30.38 -37.47
CA LYS A 218 -3.26 31.71 -37.07
C LYS A 218 -2.61 32.11 -35.74
N SER A 219 -1.91 33.23 -35.79
CA SER A 219 -1.18 33.80 -34.66
C SER A 219 -2.16 34.26 -33.58
N TYR A 220 -2.04 33.74 -32.36
CA TYR A 220 -2.66 34.36 -31.19
C TYR A 220 -1.79 35.55 -30.77
N CYS A 221 -2.02 36.72 -31.38
CA CYS A 221 -1.35 37.95 -31.01
C CYS A 221 -1.97 38.54 -29.73
N SER A 222 -1.27 38.47 -28.59
CA SER A 222 -1.44 39.44 -27.49
C SER A 222 -0.28 39.49 -26.48
N LEU A 223 0.95 39.13 -26.86
CA LEU A 223 2.15 39.41 -26.05
C LEU A 223 3.19 40.14 -26.92
N SER A 224 3.88 41.11 -26.35
CA SER A 224 4.66 42.18 -26.99
C SER A 224 6.00 41.75 -27.66
N SER A 225 5.99 40.60 -28.33
CA SER A 225 6.95 40.09 -29.33
C SER A 225 6.28 38.91 -30.04
N PRO A 226 6.45 38.65 -31.36
CA PRO A 226 5.61 37.69 -32.10
C PRO A 226 6.02 36.24 -31.80
N LEU A 227 5.71 35.76 -30.61
CA LEU A 227 5.86 34.36 -30.23
C LEU A 227 4.85 33.53 -31.03
N LYS A 228 5.36 32.68 -31.93
CA LYS A 228 4.52 31.79 -32.74
C LYS A 228 4.55 30.39 -32.15
N LEU A 229 3.39 29.91 -31.69
CA LEU A 229 3.19 28.50 -31.35
C LEU A 229 3.37 27.65 -32.61
N LEU A 230 4.31 26.71 -32.57
CA LEU A 230 4.58 25.78 -33.67
C LEU A 230 3.75 24.51 -33.53
N LYS A 231 3.81 23.88 -32.35
CA LYS A 231 3.05 22.67 -32.02
C LYS A 231 2.95 22.47 -30.51
N VAL A 232 1.97 21.65 -30.11
CA VAL A 232 1.98 20.96 -28.82
C VAL A 232 2.98 19.80 -28.95
N HIS A 233 4.00 19.79 -28.08
CA HIS A 233 5.05 18.78 -28.10
C HIS A 233 4.61 17.52 -27.34
N ASP A 234 4.05 17.72 -26.15
CA ASP A 234 3.55 16.64 -25.30
C ASP A 234 2.46 17.18 -24.37
N ILE A 235 1.62 16.28 -23.87
CA ILE A 235 0.55 16.54 -22.90
C ILE A 235 0.79 15.61 -21.72
N GLU A 236 0.68 16.15 -20.50
CA GLU A 236 0.92 15.38 -19.27
C GLU A 236 2.32 14.74 -19.21
N GLU A 237 3.33 15.49 -19.67
CA GLU A 237 4.71 15.03 -19.75
C GLU A 237 5.27 14.78 -18.34
N ASN A 238 5.59 13.53 -18.04
CA ASN A 238 6.22 13.14 -16.78
C ASN A 238 7.74 13.22 -16.91
N ILE A 239 8.36 14.12 -16.15
CA ILE A 239 9.82 14.32 -16.17
C ILE A 239 10.38 13.98 -14.79
N TRP A 240 11.39 13.10 -14.76
CA TRP A 240 12.22 12.84 -13.57
C TRP A 240 13.61 13.38 -13.84
N SER A 241 14.11 14.26 -12.96
CA SER A 241 15.45 14.82 -13.05
C SER A 241 16.28 14.41 -11.84
N PRO A 242 17.06 13.32 -11.92
CA PRO A 242 17.98 12.90 -10.86
C PRO A 242 19.06 13.95 -10.57
N GLN A 243 19.49 14.69 -11.60
CA GLN A 243 20.47 15.78 -11.46
C GLN A 243 19.97 16.89 -10.53
N LEU A 244 18.67 17.19 -10.61
CA LEU A 244 18.02 18.22 -9.79
C LEU A 244 17.32 17.62 -8.55
N GLY A 245 17.30 16.29 -8.44
CA GLY A 245 16.59 15.56 -7.40
C GLY A 245 15.10 15.90 -7.32
N MET A 246 14.44 16.08 -8.46
CA MET A 246 13.03 16.47 -8.53
C MET A 246 12.26 15.71 -9.61
N LYS A 247 10.94 15.65 -9.45
CA LYS A 247 10.02 15.07 -10.44
C LYS A 247 8.80 15.96 -10.62
N GLY A 248 8.20 15.92 -11.81
CA GLY A 248 7.07 16.76 -12.15
C GLY A 248 6.29 16.22 -13.33
N LYS A 249 5.05 16.69 -13.44
CA LYS A 249 4.15 16.41 -14.56
C LYS A 249 3.74 17.76 -15.16
N VAL A 250 4.27 18.05 -16.35
CA VAL A 250 3.95 19.29 -17.07
C VAL A 250 2.61 19.08 -17.77
N ASP A 251 1.63 19.95 -17.52
CA ASP A 251 0.28 19.79 -18.12
C ASP A 251 0.35 19.77 -19.65
N VAL A 252 1.01 20.78 -20.22
CA VAL A 252 1.24 20.87 -21.67
C VAL A 252 2.64 21.40 -21.95
N THR A 253 3.40 20.70 -22.77
CA THR A 253 4.70 21.15 -23.28
C THR A 253 4.50 21.67 -24.69
N ILE A 254 4.82 22.94 -24.93
CA ILE A 254 4.60 23.62 -26.21
C ILE A 254 5.90 24.07 -26.85
N GLU A 255 5.98 23.97 -28.18
CA GLU A 255 7.11 24.49 -28.94
C GLU A 255 6.77 25.86 -29.52
N ILE A 256 7.55 26.87 -29.14
CA ILE A 256 7.34 28.25 -29.56
C ILE A 256 8.59 28.77 -30.29
N LYS A 257 8.37 29.42 -31.43
CA LYS A 257 9.41 30.11 -32.20
C LYS A 257 9.56 31.55 -31.74
N SER A 258 10.79 31.94 -31.38
CA SER A 258 11.22 33.31 -31.07
C SER A 258 12.54 33.57 -31.77
N ASP A 259 12.66 34.66 -32.53
CA ASP A 259 13.90 35.15 -33.15
C ASP A 259 14.84 34.05 -33.69
N SER A 260 14.33 33.32 -34.70
CA SER A 260 15.02 32.24 -35.45
C SER A 260 15.24 30.91 -34.72
N GLN A 261 14.99 30.80 -33.41
CA GLN A 261 15.09 29.54 -32.66
C GLN A 261 13.71 29.06 -32.17
N SER A 262 13.47 27.75 -32.23
CA SER A 262 12.34 27.13 -31.54
C SER A 262 12.81 26.56 -30.21
N ARG A 263 11.98 26.75 -29.16
CA ARG A 263 12.27 26.26 -27.80
C ARG A 263 11.01 25.72 -27.16
N LEU A 264 11.18 24.71 -26.32
CA LEU A 264 10.09 24.10 -25.56
C LEU A 264 9.80 24.93 -24.31
N ARG A 265 8.52 25.13 -24.02
CA ARG A 265 8.03 25.87 -22.86
C ARG A 265 6.93 25.08 -22.16
N SER A 266 6.86 25.24 -20.85
CA SER A 266 5.76 24.68 -20.05
C SER A 266 4.53 25.59 -20.14
N LEU A 267 3.35 24.98 -20.17
CA LEU A 267 2.07 25.64 -19.99
C LEU A 267 1.33 24.92 -18.86
N GLU A 268 1.20 25.59 -17.71
CA GLU A 268 0.47 25.10 -16.53
C GLU A 268 -0.96 25.62 -16.54
N LEU A 269 -1.92 24.74 -16.29
CA LEU A 269 -3.35 25.05 -16.27
C LEU A 269 -3.84 25.25 -14.83
N LYS A 270 -4.69 26.25 -14.60
CA LYS A 270 -5.34 26.48 -13.29
C LYS A 270 -6.82 26.80 -13.48
N THR A 271 -7.69 26.11 -12.75
CA THR A 271 -9.15 26.29 -12.80
C THR A 271 -9.71 27.37 -11.87
N GLY A 272 -8.85 27.98 -11.03
CA GLY A 272 -9.21 29.07 -10.11
C GLY A 272 -9.23 30.45 -10.76
N LYS A 273 -9.60 31.48 -9.98
CA LYS A 273 -9.51 32.89 -10.41
C LYS A 273 -8.05 33.28 -10.67
N SER A 274 -7.83 34.22 -11.59
CA SER A 274 -6.53 34.77 -12.00
C SER A 274 -5.79 35.63 -10.95
N GLY A 275 -5.78 35.18 -9.68
CA GLY A 275 -5.02 35.82 -8.60
C GLY A 275 -3.51 35.77 -8.82
N GLN A 276 -2.75 36.60 -8.11
CA GLN A 276 -1.30 36.46 -8.05
C GLN A 276 -0.95 35.39 -7.03
N SER A 277 -0.52 34.22 -7.51
CA SER A 277 -0.09 33.11 -6.66
C SER A 277 1.40 32.86 -6.89
N ALA A 278 2.20 33.10 -5.86
CA ALA A 278 3.63 32.78 -5.87
C ALA A 278 3.85 31.26 -6.05
N GLU A 279 2.94 30.42 -5.53
CA GLU A 279 3.00 28.97 -5.69
C GLU A 279 2.86 28.55 -7.16
N HIS A 280 1.91 29.15 -7.89
CA HIS A 280 1.71 28.84 -9.30
C HIS A 280 2.91 29.28 -10.15
N ALA A 281 3.48 30.46 -9.86
CA ALA A 281 4.67 30.94 -10.55
C ALA A 281 5.89 30.04 -10.29
N ALA A 282 6.12 29.67 -9.02
CA ALA A 282 7.21 28.77 -8.63
C ALA A 282 7.13 27.40 -9.32
N GLN A 283 5.91 26.89 -9.53
CA GLN A 283 5.70 25.60 -10.22
C GLN A 283 6.12 25.68 -11.69
N VAL A 284 5.74 26.74 -12.39
CA VAL A 284 6.14 26.98 -13.79
C VAL A 284 7.66 27.15 -13.90
N MET A 285 8.29 27.86 -12.97
CA MET A 285 9.76 28.03 -12.94
C MET A 285 10.50 26.70 -12.75
N LEU A 286 10.00 25.83 -11.88
CA LEU A 286 10.53 24.47 -11.71
C LEU A 286 10.42 23.67 -13.00
N TYR A 287 9.28 23.75 -13.70
CA TYR A 287 9.13 23.09 -14.99
C TYR A 287 10.06 23.64 -16.07
N SER A 288 10.28 24.95 -16.14
CA SER A 288 11.29 25.53 -17.04
C SER A 288 12.69 24.97 -16.76
N LEU A 289 13.07 24.83 -15.48
CA LEU A 289 14.34 24.24 -15.08
C LEU A 289 14.43 22.74 -15.46
N MET A 290 13.35 21.99 -15.25
CA MET A 290 13.28 20.58 -15.62
C MET A 290 13.35 20.36 -17.13
N LEU A 291 12.64 21.16 -17.93
CA LEU A 291 12.71 21.12 -19.39
C LEU A 291 14.11 21.46 -19.89
N SER A 292 14.77 22.44 -19.27
CA SER A 292 16.17 22.78 -19.55
C SER A 292 17.12 21.59 -19.35
N SER A 293 16.99 20.89 -18.20
CA SER A 293 17.78 19.68 -17.90
C SER A 293 17.43 18.51 -18.83
N HIS A 294 16.14 18.27 -19.09
CA HIS A 294 15.67 17.12 -19.88
C HIS A 294 16.04 17.24 -21.37
N TYR A 295 15.77 18.41 -21.96
CA TYR A 295 15.97 18.65 -23.39
C TYR A 295 17.29 19.34 -23.72
N LYS A 296 18.14 19.60 -22.71
CA LYS A 296 19.44 20.29 -22.86
C LYS A 296 19.30 21.64 -23.58
N GLN A 297 18.30 22.42 -23.18
CA GLN A 297 18.03 23.76 -23.72
C GLN A 297 18.30 24.84 -22.65
N PRO A 298 18.50 26.11 -23.03
CA PRO A 298 18.55 27.20 -22.06
C PRO A 298 17.26 27.27 -21.23
N ILE A 299 17.36 27.74 -19.99
CA ILE A 299 16.18 28.04 -19.16
C ILE A 299 15.44 29.20 -19.83
N VAL A 300 14.16 28.98 -20.12
CA VAL A 300 13.28 29.96 -20.77
C VAL A 300 12.00 30.16 -19.95
N ASP A 301 11.23 31.16 -20.35
CA ASP A 301 9.91 31.43 -19.79
C ASP A 301 8.92 30.30 -19.99
N GLY A 302 7.98 30.20 -19.06
CA GLY A 302 6.82 29.32 -19.16
C GLY A 302 5.52 30.11 -19.03
N PHE A 303 4.39 29.44 -19.22
CA PHE A 303 3.07 30.07 -19.20
C PHE A 303 2.16 29.46 -18.14
N LEU A 304 1.30 30.30 -17.58
CA LEU A 304 0.25 29.93 -16.65
C LEU A 304 -1.09 30.38 -17.22
N LEU A 305 -1.99 29.44 -17.50
CA LEU A 305 -3.32 29.70 -18.05
C LEU A 305 -4.38 29.50 -16.97
N TYR A 306 -5.07 30.59 -16.62
CA TYR A 306 -6.24 30.55 -15.75
C TYR A 306 -7.50 30.31 -16.57
N LEU A 307 -7.99 29.08 -16.54
CA LEU A 307 -9.12 28.63 -17.35
C LEU A 307 -10.44 29.32 -16.99
N LYS A 308 -10.61 29.74 -15.74
CA LYS A 308 -11.82 30.43 -15.30
C LYS A 308 -12.05 31.77 -16.00
N ASP A 309 -10.96 32.55 -16.16
CA ASP A 309 -11.02 33.90 -16.69
C ASP A 309 -10.38 34.00 -18.10
N GLY A 310 -9.82 32.90 -18.62
CA GLY A 310 -9.13 32.84 -19.92
C GLY A 310 -7.79 33.58 -19.97
N VAL A 311 -7.21 33.93 -18.81
CA VAL A 311 -6.01 34.78 -18.72
C VAL A 311 -4.74 33.94 -18.74
N THR A 312 -3.87 34.18 -19.71
CA THR A 312 -2.51 33.60 -19.75
C THR A 312 -1.50 34.59 -19.19
N ARG A 313 -0.58 34.12 -18.33
CA ARG A 313 0.54 34.90 -17.81
C ARG A 313 1.86 34.23 -18.14
N ALA A 314 2.82 35.00 -18.63
CA ALA A 314 4.19 34.55 -18.77
C ALA A 314 4.89 34.60 -17.39
N VAL A 315 5.64 33.55 -17.07
CA VAL A 315 6.45 33.43 -15.86
C VAL A 315 7.90 33.33 -16.30
N GLN A 316 8.68 34.35 -15.95
CA GLN A 316 10.10 34.44 -16.25
C GLN A 316 10.92 33.88 -15.07
N PRO A 317 11.68 32.79 -15.24
CA PRO A 317 12.50 32.26 -14.16
C PRO A 317 13.65 33.21 -13.82
N ARG A 318 13.66 33.76 -12.61
CA ARG A 318 14.74 34.60 -12.10
C ARG A 318 15.71 33.79 -11.25
N ALA A 319 17.00 34.08 -11.35
CA ALA A 319 18.05 33.29 -10.68
C ALA A 319 17.88 33.21 -9.15
N LEU A 320 17.60 34.34 -8.49
CA LEU A 320 17.41 34.38 -7.03
C LEU A 320 16.18 33.58 -6.57
N GLU A 321 15.08 33.68 -7.31
CA GLU A 321 13.84 32.95 -7.02
C GLU A 321 14.04 31.44 -7.24
N LEU A 322 14.70 31.03 -8.33
CA LEU A 322 15.06 29.64 -8.58
C LEU A 322 15.94 29.09 -7.44
N LYS A 323 16.95 29.84 -6.98
CA LYS A 323 17.80 29.42 -5.86
C LYS A 323 17.00 29.24 -4.57
N ALA A 324 16.08 30.15 -4.26
CA ALA A 324 15.21 30.01 -3.09
C ALA A 324 14.34 28.74 -3.17
N ILE A 325 13.78 28.44 -4.35
CA ILE A 325 12.96 27.23 -4.58
C ILE A 325 13.82 25.96 -4.49
N ILE A 326 15.05 25.96 -5.01
CA ILE A 326 15.99 24.83 -4.89
C ILE A 326 16.42 24.61 -3.44
N ASN A 327 16.67 25.67 -2.67
CA ASN A 327 16.96 25.55 -1.25
C ASN A 327 15.78 24.96 -0.48
N GLN A 328 14.55 25.35 -0.81
CA GLN A 328 13.35 24.73 -0.27
C GLN A 328 13.28 23.23 -0.61
N ARG A 329 13.64 22.85 -1.85
CA ARG A 329 13.74 21.45 -2.27
C ARG A 329 14.78 20.69 -1.45
N ASN A 330 15.97 21.25 -1.21
CA ASN A 330 17.00 20.63 -0.39
C ASN A 330 16.55 20.44 1.06
N HIS A 331 15.89 21.45 1.63
CA HIS A 331 15.33 21.35 2.97
C HIS A 331 14.31 20.20 3.06
N LEU A 332 13.38 20.09 2.10
CA LEU A 332 12.45 18.95 2.03
C LEU A 332 13.17 17.63 1.82
N ALA A 333 14.15 17.58 0.93
CA ALA A 333 14.90 16.37 0.61
C ALA A 333 15.59 15.79 1.86
N ASN A 334 16.09 16.62 2.78
CA ASN A 334 16.65 16.13 4.04
C ASN A 334 15.64 15.35 4.88
N TYR A 335 14.41 15.85 5.02
CA TYR A 335 13.35 15.11 5.73
C TYR A 335 12.76 13.98 4.89
N LEU A 336 12.83 14.01 3.57
CA LEU A 336 12.32 12.91 2.75
C LEU A 336 13.34 11.78 2.60
N ALA A 337 14.63 12.09 2.75
CA ALA A 337 15.74 11.14 2.72
C ALA A 337 16.00 10.51 4.10
N ASP A 338 15.96 11.32 5.18
CA ASP A 338 16.07 10.82 6.53
C ASP A 338 14.72 10.28 7.01
N LEU A 339 14.73 8.99 7.33
CA LEU A 339 13.57 8.21 7.69
C LEU A 339 13.32 8.17 9.21
N ASN A 340 14.04 8.98 9.98
CA ASN A 340 13.90 9.07 11.43
C ASN A 340 12.58 9.75 11.85
N PRO A 341 11.80 9.18 12.80
CA PRO A 341 10.56 9.77 13.30
C PRO A 341 10.75 11.09 14.06
N LYS A 342 11.96 11.35 14.56
CA LYS A 342 12.29 12.63 15.21
C LYS A 342 12.62 13.74 14.20
N SER A 343 12.81 13.36 12.93
CA SER A 343 13.14 14.23 11.81
C SER A 343 11.86 14.61 11.07
N LEU A 344 11.15 15.63 11.55
CA LEU A 344 10.07 16.31 10.83
C LEU A 344 10.31 17.81 10.91
N PRO A 345 9.92 18.60 9.89
CA PRO A 345 9.95 20.05 10.01
C PRO A 345 9.12 20.50 11.23
N PRO A 346 9.55 21.53 11.95
CA PRO A 346 8.78 22.04 13.09
C PRO A 346 7.39 22.52 12.64
N PRO A 347 6.35 22.42 13.50
CA PRO A 347 5.06 23.04 13.23
C PRO A 347 5.20 24.55 13.03
N ARG A 348 4.31 25.16 12.24
CA ARG A 348 4.23 26.62 12.20
C ARG A 348 3.73 27.16 13.54
N THR A 349 4.31 28.29 13.94
CA THR A 349 3.93 29.01 15.17
C THR A 349 2.66 29.85 14.99
N ASP A 350 2.35 30.27 13.76
CA ASP A 350 1.17 31.10 13.45
C ASP A 350 -0.12 30.23 13.28
N PRO A 351 -1.12 30.38 14.18
CA PRO A 351 -2.36 29.60 14.15
C PRO A 351 -3.17 29.76 12.86
N ARG A 352 -3.06 30.89 12.16
CA ARG A 352 -3.82 31.17 10.92
C ARG A 352 -3.54 30.14 9.81
N PHE A 353 -2.33 29.56 9.81
CA PHE A 353 -1.94 28.50 8.89
C PHE A 353 -2.45 27.13 9.34
N CYS A 354 -2.43 26.86 10.64
CA CYS A 354 -2.80 25.57 11.22
C CYS A 354 -4.31 25.35 11.32
N ASP A 355 -5.12 26.40 11.53
CA ASP A 355 -6.58 26.26 11.65
C ASP A 355 -7.26 25.95 10.33
N LYS A 356 -6.64 26.35 9.21
CA LYS A 356 -7.07 26.00 7.85
C LYS A 356 -6.36 24.75 7.31
N CYS A 357 -5.53 24.10 8.12
CA CYS A 357 -4.76 22.93 7.70
C CYS A 357 -5.61 21.66 7.81
N ASP A 358 -5.94 21.10 6.66
CA ASP A 358 -6.52 19.75 6.49
C ASP A 358 -5.71 18.62 7.13
N HIS A 359 -4.40 18.81 7.37
CA HIS A 359 -3.51 17.82 8.00
C HIS A 359 -3.36 18.00 9.53
N LYS A 360 -4.16 18.87 10.18
CA LYS A 360 -4.05 19.18 11.62
C LYS A 360 -4.11 17.92 12.52
N LEU A 361 -5.03 16.99 12.21
CA LEU A 361 -5.19 15.75 12.97
C LEU A 361 -3.96 14.83 12.83
N VAL A 362 -3.52 14.58 11.59
CA VAL A 362 -2.32 13.78 11.27
C VAL A 362 -1.08 14.36 11.94
N CYS A 363 -0.93 15.70 11.91
CA CYS A 363 0.19 16.41 12.52
C CYS A 363 0.27 16.19 14.05
N SER A 364 -0.88 15.94 14.70
CA SER A 364 -1.01 15.78 16.16
C SER A 364 -0.73 14.34 16.65
N PHE A 365 -0.86 13.32 15.79
CA PHE A 365 -0.76 11.89 16.17
C PHE A 365 0.38 11.13 15.48
N TYR A 366 1.44 11.81 15.07
CA TYR A 366 2.48 11.25 14.18
C TYR A 366 3.28 10.06 14.75
N GLN A 367 3.37 9.91 16.07
CA GLN A 367 4.17 8.84 16.70
C GLN A 367 3.60 7.45 16.48
N TRP A 368 2.27 7.31 16.38
CA TRP A 368 1.62 6.03 16.08
C TRP A 368 1.73 5.68 14.59
N ILE A 369 1.66 6.71 13.74
CA ILE A 369 1.80 6.59 12.29
C ILE A 369 3.19 6.04 11.90
N TYR A 370 4.21 6.32 12.71
CA TYR A 370 5.56 5.83 12.49
C TYR A 370 5.69 4.30 12.55
N TYR A 371 4.99 3.61 13.46
CA TYR A 371 5.14 2.15 13.59
C TYR A 371 4.57 1.41 12.38
N GLU A 372 3.44 1.88 11.85
CA GLU A 372 2.85 1.39 10.59
C GLU A 372 3.77 1.64 9.38
N TRP A 373 4.38 2.83 9.32
CA TRP A 373 5.35 3.17 8.28
C TRP A 373 6.61 2.30 8.36
N ALA A 374 7.12 2.05 9.57
CA ALA A 374 8.30 1.23 9.81
C ALA A 374 8.10 -0.26 9.45
N GLU A 375 6.86 -0.76 9.53
CA GLU A 375 6.51 -2.07 8.98
C GLU A 375 6.54 -2.04 7.44
N ASP A 376 5.99 -1.01 6.82
CA ASP A 376 5.97 -0.87 5.37
C ASP A 376 7.38 -0.81 4.76
N GLN A 377 8.32 -0.10 5.40
CA GLN A 377 9.72 -0.05 4.95
C GLN A 377 10.47 -1.38 5.05
N THR A 378 10.02 -2.32 5.89
CA THR A 378 10.63 -3.66 5.96
C THR A 378 10.17 -4.59 4.83
N LYS A 379 9.12 -4.22 4.10
CA LYS A 379 8.64 -4.98 2.93
C LYS A 379 9.65 -4.89 1.80
N LYS A 380 10.15 -6.05 1.38
CA LYS A 380 11.15 -6.17 0.30
C LYS A 380 10.56 -5.76 -1.06
N GLY A 381 11.25 -4.88 -1.77
CA GLY A 381 11.05 -4.49 -3.17
C GLY A 381 12.23 -3.66 -3.66
N ASN A 382 12.36 -3.44 -4.98
CA ASN A 382 13.38 -2.52 -5.52
C ASN A 382 13.13 -1.12 -4.95
N GLN A 383 14.17 -0.49 -4.41
CA GLN A 383 14.09 0.94 -4.14
C GLN A 383 14.00 1.64 -5.49
N ILE A 384 13.22 2.72 -5.58
CA ILE A 384 13.10 3.49 -6.83
C ILE A 384 14.49 3.90 -7.38
N SER A 385 15.43 4.19 -6.48
CA SER A 385 16.82 4.52 -6.85
C SER A 385 17.55 3.41 -7.59
N ASP A 386 17.18 2.14 -7.38
CA ASP A 386 17.82 1.00 -8.04
C ASP A 386 17.65 1.06 -9.56
N LEU A 387 16.60 1.71 -10.07
CA LEU A 387 16.36 1.86 -11.51
C LEU A 387 17.51 2.56 -12.24
N TRP A 388 18.15 3.54 -11.59
CA TRP A 388 19.25 4.34 -12.16
C TRP A 388 20.59 4.16 -11.46
N THR A 389 20.63 3.44 -10.34
CA THR A 389 21.89 3.13 -9.62
C THR A 389 22.38 1.70 -9.85
N LYS A 390 21.47 0.76 -10.19
CA LYS A 390 21.83 -0.63 -10.49
C LYS A 390 21.62 -0.95 -11.98
N PRO A 391 22.59 -1.63 -12.62
CA PRO A 391 22.40 -2.20 -13.96
C PRO A 391 21.19 -3.14 -14.03
N VAL A 392 20.57 -3.22 -15.20
CA VAL A 392 19.38 -4.05 -15.45
C VAL A 392 19.67 -5.52 -15.18
N GLU A 393 20.87 -5.99 -15.54
CA GLU A 393 21.33 -7.37 -15.40
C GLU A 393 21.40 -7.79 -13.94
N LEU A 394 21.86 -6.88 -13.07
CA LEU A 394 21.93 -7.12 -11.62
C LEU A 394 20.52 -7.24 -11.04
N ARG A 395 19.61 -6.31 -11.40
CA ARG A 395 18.21 -6.34 -10.95
C ARG A 395 17.46 -7.59 -11.44
N GLN A 396 17.79 -8.08 -12.63
CA GLN A 396 17.27 -9.35 -13.15
C GLN A 396 17.80 -10.55 -12.35
N SER A 397 19.09 -10.57 -12.01
CA SER A 397 19.68 -11.63 -11.19
C SER A 397 19.09 -11.69 -9.77
N GLU A 398 18.65 -10.54 -9.24
CA GLU A 398 17.91 -10.45 -7.97
C GLU A 398 16.45 -10.92 -8.11
N GLY A 399 15.97 -11.18 -9.34
CA GLY A 399 14.63 -11.65 -9.66
C GLY A 399 13.56 -10.55 -9.61
N LEU A 400 13.94 -9.27 -9.55
CA LEU A 400 13.04 -8.13 -9.36
C LEU A 400 12.76 -7.35 -10.65
N CYS A 401 13.46 -7.68 -11.74
CA CYS A 401 13.32 -7.06 -13.05
C CYS A 401 13.22 -8.10 -14.17
N ALA A 402 12.25 -7.93 -15.07
CA ALA A 402 12.19 -8.61 -16.36
C ALA A 402 12.80 -7.68 -17.42
N SER A 403 13.97 -8.05 -17.93
CA SER A 403 14.76 -7.22 -18.85
C SER A 403 14.53 -7.59 -20.31
N ASN A 404 14.97 -6.70 -21.22
CA ASN A 404 15.06 -6.94 -22.66
C ASN A 404 13.76 -7.44 -23.28
N LEU A 405 12.65 -6.83 -22.86
CA LEU A 405 11.31 -7.15 -23.29
C LEU A 405 10.98 -6.46 -24.60
N VAL A 406 10.33 -7.19 -25.51
CA VAL A 406 9.83 -6.66 -26.79
C VAL A 406 8.31 -6.63 -26.74
N LEU A 407 7.71 -5.52 -27.16
CA LEU A 407 6.25 -5.42 -27.24
C LEU A 407 5.75 -6.25 -28.43
N ILE A 408 4.84 -7.20 -28.18
CA ILE A 408 4.30 -8.08 -29.22
C ILE A 408 2.83 -7.79 -29.55
N SER A 409 2.10 -7.13 -28.65
CA SER A 409 0.69 -6.80 -28.86
C SER A 409 0.28 -5.60 -28.01
N GLN A 410 -0.58 -4.76 -28.59
CA GLN A 410 -1.25 -3.66 -27.90
C GLN A 410 -2.72 -3.58 -28.33
N VAL A 411 -3.64 -3.90 -27.42
CA VAL A 411 -5.08 -4.04 -27.72
C VAL A 411 -5.90 -3.17 -26.77
N LYS A 412 -6.87 -2.40 -27.28
CA LYS A 412 -7.81 -1.66 -26.43
C LYS A 412 -8.79 -2.63 -25.77
N SER A 413 -8.96 -2.51 -24.45
CA SER A 413 -9.73 -3.49 -23.65
C SER A 413 -11.24 -3.50 -23.98
N SER A 414 -11.79 -2.43 -24.55
CA SER A 414 -13.13 -2.38 -25.16
C SER A 414 -13.33 -1.07 -25.96
N THR A 415 -14.47 -0.91 -26.67
CA THR A 415 -14.78 0.33 -27.43
C THR A 415 -15.04 1.57 -26.55
N ASN A 416 -15.37 1.37 -25.26
CA ASN A 416 -15.70 2.45 -24.31
C ASN A 416 -14.67 2.62 -23.19
N ASP A 417 -13.63 1.77 -23.14
CA ASP A 417 -12.61 1.79 -22.10
C ASP A 417 -11.32 2.42 -22.66
N THR A 418 -10.74 3.38 -21.93
CA THR A 418 -9.48 4.04 -22.30
C THR A 418 -8.28 3.15 -22.05
N SER A 419 -8.46 1.99 -21.40
CA SER A 419 -7.38 1.08 -21.06
C SER A 419 -6.87 0.26 -22.26
N VAL A 420 -5.54 0.14 -22.34
CA VAL A 420 -4.79 -0.61 -23.35
C VAL A 420 -4.07 -1.77 -22.68
N LEU A 421 -4.25 -2.97 -23.20
CA LEU A 421 -3.48 -4.15 -22.80
C LEU A 421 -2.20 -4.22 -23.62
N LEU A 422 -1.05 -4.13 -22.94
CA LEU A 422 0.27 -4.25 -23.54
C LEU A 422 0.82 -5.64 -23.19
N THR A 423 1.21 -6.41 -24.20
CA THR A 423 1.83 -7.72 -24.00
C THR A 423 3.27 -7.69 -24.45
N PHE A 424 4.15 -8.03 -23.51
CA PHE A 424 5.60 -8.06 -23.69
C PHE A 424 6.09 -9.50 -23.75
N ARG A 425 7.10 -9.76 -24.56
CA ARG A 425 7.80 -11.05 -24.64
C ARG A 425 9.23 -10.90 -24.14
N SER A 426 9.68 -11.81 -23.28
CA SER A 426 11.08 -11.93 -22.88
C SER A 426 11.78 -13.06 -23.63
N ALA A 427 13.08 -12.89 -23.87
CA ALA A 427 13.98 -13.98 -24.27
C ALA A 427 14.45 -14.82 -23.08
N SER A 428 14.29 -14.32 -21.85
CA SER A 428 14.65 -15.02 -20.61
C SER A 428 13.41 -15.53 -19.90
N GLU A 429 13.59 -16.53 -19.02
CA GLU A 429 12.51 -17.06 -18.19
C GLU A 429 12.03 -16.01 -17.19
N ILE A 430 10.71 -15.86 -17.09
CA ILE A 430 10.05 -14.92 -16.18
C ILE A 430 9.49 -15.71 -15.00
N SER A 431 9.80 -15.27 -13.79
CA SER A 431 9.25 -15.87 -12.58
C SER A 431 7.78 -15.45 -12.38
N GLU A 432 6.85 -16.33 -12.73
CA GLU A 432 5.40 -16.15 -12.50
C GLU A 432 5.07 -15.91 -11.02
N THR A 433 5.94 -16.39 -10.11
CA THR A 433 5.76 -16.18 -8.67
C THR A 433 6.04 -14.74 -8.22
N VAL A 434 6.89 -14.02 -8.97
CA VAL A 434 7.25 -12.62 -8.69
C VAL A 434 6.36 -11.67 -9.49
N PHE A 435 6.16 -11.97 -10.78
CA PHE A 435 5.31 -11.21 -11.70
C PHE A 435 3.86 -11.74 -11.68
N SER A 436 3.27 -11.86 -10.49
CA SER A 436 1.90 -12.37 -10.37
C SER A 436 0.84 -11.35 -10.83
N PRO A 437 -0.29 -11.81 -11.39
CA PRO A 437 -1.45 -10.95 -11.65
C PRO A 437 -1.84 -10.10 -10.44
N GLY A 438 -2.07 -8.80 -10.67
CA GLY A 438 -2.39 -7.80 -9.65
C GLY A 438 -1.18 -7.05 -9.07
N SER A 439 0.04 -7.56 -9.25
CA SER A 439 1.27 -6.84 -8.88
C SER A 439 1.45 -5.60 -9.75
N MET A 440 2.06 -4.55 -9.20
CA MET A 440 2.34 -3.31 -9.92
C MET A 440 3.79 -3.30 -10.40
N CYS A 441 4.03 -2.79 -11.61
CA CYS A 441 5.37 -2.70 -12.17
C CYS A 441 5.62 -1.35 -12.86
N LEU A 442 6.88 -0.95 -12.86
CA LEU A 442 7.38 0.21 -13.59
C LEU A 442 7.96 -0.24 -14.92
N ILE A 443 7.48 0.35 -16.01
CA ILE A 443 8.03 0.17 -17.36
C ILE A 443 9.11 1.23 -17.57
N SER A 444 10.29 0.76 -17.96
CA SER A 444 11.43 1.58 -18.37
C SER A 444 11.87 1.19 -19.79
N THR A 445 12.53 2.11 -20.48
CA THR A 445 13.37 1.82 -21.65
C THR A 445 14.84 2.04 -21.29
N SER A 446 15.74 1.75 -22.22
CA SER A 446 17.18 2.06 -22.08
C SER A 446 17.49 3.55 -21.86
N THR A 447 16.57 4.45 -22.25
CA THR A 447 16.74 5.91 -22.17
C THR A 447 15.78 6.59 -21.20
N LYS A 448 14.63 5.98 -20.90
CA LYS A 448 13.60 6.54 -20.02
C LYS A 448 13.28 5.58 -18.88
N PHE A 449 13.66 5.94 -17.67
CA PHE A 449 13.38 5.15 -16.47
C PHE A 449 11.97 5.41 -15.94
N GLY A 450 11.23 4.35 -15.62
CA GLY A 450 9.97 4.41 -14.88
C GLY A 450 8.89 5.30 -15.51
N PHE A 451 8.83 5.38 -16.84
CA PHE A 451 7.93 6.30 -17.54
C PHE A 451 6.46 5.83 -17.53
N LEU A 452 6.18 4.59 -17.13
CA LEU A 452 4.83 4.05 -16.98
C LEU A 452 4.74 3.17 -15.73
N LEU A 453 3.67 3.32 -14.95
CA LEU A 453 3.35 2.50 -13.80
C LEU A 453 2.06 1.74 -14.09
N VAL A 454 2.12 0.41 -14.12
CA VAL A 454 1.02 -0.43 -14.63
C VAL A 454 0.78 -1.67 -13.75
N PRO A 455 -0.47 -2.13 -13.60
CA PRO A 455 -0.75 -3.45 -13.03
C PRO A 455 -0.50 -4.58 -14.04
N ILE A 456 0.00 -5.70 -13.54
CA ILE A 456 0.11 -6.97 -14.25
C ILE A 456 -1.28 -7.63 -14.28
N ILE A 457 -1.71 -8.03 -15.48
CA ILE A 457 -2.97 -8.74 -15.70
C ILE A 457 -2.73 -10.23 -15.80
N ASP A 458 -1.68 -10.61 -16.51
CA ASP A 458 -1.32 -12.01 -16.73
C ASP A 458 0.19 -12.14 -16.91
N CYS A 459 0.72 -13.30 -16.54
CA CYS A 459 2.13 -13.63 -16.68
C CYS A 459 2.28 -15.12 -16.98
N SER A 460 3.15 -15.42 -17.95
CA SER A 460 3.59 -16.77 -18.30
C SER A 460 5.11 -16.86 -18.23
N PHE A 461 5.64 -18.05 -18.52
CA PHE A 461 7.09 -18.31 -18.59
C PHE A 461 7.88 -17.32 -19.48
N ASN A 462 7.28 -16.72 -20.51
CA ASN A 462 7.97 -15.80 -21.43
C ASN A 462 7.15 -14.55 -21.82
N THR A 463 5.93 -14.38 -21.33
CA THR A 463 5.12 -13.19 -21.63
C THR A 463 4.60 -12.52 -20.37
N ILE A 464 4.55 -11.19 -20.39
CA ILE A 464 3.90 -10.39 -19.35
C ILE A 464 2.87 -9.49 -20.03
N THR A 465 1.62 -9.56 -19.56
CA THR A 465 0.55 -8.68 -20.01
C THR A 465 0.21 -7.69 -18.90
N VAL A 466 0.22 -6.40 -19.25
CA VAL A 466 -0.07 -5.30 -18.33
C VAL A 466 -1.19 -4.43 -18.87
N ARG A 467 -1.90 -3.75 -17.97
CA ARG A 467 -2.91 -2.76 -18.34
C ARG A 467 -2.35 -1.35 -18.21
N SER A 468 -2.38 -0.61 -19.30
CA SER A 468 -1.89 0.75 -19.43
C SER A 468 -3.05 1.70 -19.75
N ASP A 469 -2.88 2.99 -19.47
CA ASP A 469 -3.78 4.08 -19.90
C ASP A 469 -3.41 4.63 -21.28
N ARG A 470 -2.25 4.24 -21.83
CA ARG A 470 -1.74 4.70 -23.13
C ARG A 470 -0.99 3.63 -23.90
N MET A 471 -0.90 3.83 -25.22
CA MET A 471 -0.07 3.00 -26.11
C MET A 471 1.42 3.35 -25.99
N VAL A 472 2.28 2.41 -26.37
CA VAL A 472 3.74 2.58 -26.35
C VAL A 472 4.35 2.16 -27.70
N LYS A 473 5.59 2.55 -27.97
CA LYS A 473 6.25 2.28 -29.25
C LYS A 473 6.57 0.78 -29.40
N LEU A 474 6.38 0.22 -30.59
CA LEU A 474 6.63 -1.21 -30.84
C LEU A 474 8.13 -1.56 -30.89
N ASP A 475 8.97 -0.63 -31.37
CA ASP A 475 10.38 -0.92 -31.70
C ASP A 475 11.37 -0.69 -30.54
N ASP A 476 10.90 -0.29 -29.36
CA ASP A 476 11.75 -0.04 -28.20
C ASP A 476 12.01 -1.33 -27.39
N ILE A 477 13.14 -1.36 -26.68
CA ILE A 477 13.46 -2.39 -25.70
C ILE A 477 12.98 -1.93 -24.32
N TYR A 478 12.19 -2.78 -23.67
CA TYR A 478 11.57 -2.48 -22.39
C TYR A 478 12.16 -3.29 -21.23
N HIS A 479 12.08 -2.72 -20.03
CA HIS A 479 12.43 -3.36 -18.78
C HIS A 479 11.28 -3.14 -17.79
N LEU A 480 10.79 -4.22 -17.17
CA LEU A 480 9.70 -4.18 -16.21
C LEU A 480 10.23 -4.51 -14.81
N ASP A 481 10.13 -3.56 -13.90
CA ASP A 481 10.54 -3.70 -12.50
C ASP A 481 9.33 -3.85 -11.60
N ILE A 482 9.34 -4.84 -10.70
CA ILE A 482 8.32 -4.92 -9.66
C ILE A 482 8.42 -3.69 -8.78
N TYR A 483 7.29 -2.99 -8.67
CA TYR A 483 7.16 -1.81 -7.84
C TYR A 483 6.07 -2.05 -6.81
N ASN A 484 6.45 -2.04 -5.54
CA ASN A 484 5.49 -2.12 -4.44
C ASN A 484 4.77 -0.78 -4.27
N SER A 485 3.85 -0.45 -5.19
CA SER A 485 2.99 0.75 -5.07
C SER A 485 1.90 0.56 -4.02
N SER A 486 1.51 -0.69 -3.77
CA SER A 486 0.43 -1.05 -2.85
C SER A 486 0.96 -1.15 -1.42
N SER A 487 1.46 -0.04 -0.90
CA SER A 487 1.48 0.07 0.55
C SER A 487 0.01 0.05 1.00
N THR A 488 -0.39 -0.94 1.79
CA THR A 488 -1.69 -0.95 2.50
C THR A 488 -1.77 0.16 3.54
N TYR A 489 -0.61 0.76 3.82
CA TYR A 489 -0.35 1.79 4.79
C TYR A 489 -1.19 3.07 4.64
N PRO A 490 -1.39 3.70 3.45
CA PRO A 490 -2.26 4.88 3.27
C PRO A 490 -3.68 4.60 3.74
N THR A 491 -4.18 3.39 3.46
CA THR A 491 -5.51 2.93 3.87
C THR A 491 -5.57 2.68 5.38
N THR A 492 -4.59 1.96 5.95
CA THR A 492 -4.51 1.72 7.40
C THR A 492 -4.40 3.03 8.18
N LEU A 493 -3.58 3.95 7.69
CA LEU A 493 -3.44 5.28 8.24
C LEU A 493 -4.74 6.07 8.12
N GLY A 494 -5.40 6.03 6.96
CA GLY A 494 -6.70 6.65 6.76
C GLY A 494 -7.71 6.15 7.79
N ASN A 495 -7.74 4.85 8.06
CA ASN A 495 -8.61 4.26 9.07
C ASN A 495 -8.28 4.77 10.50
N LEU A 496 -6.99 4.93 10.84
CA LEU A 496 -6.60 5.51 12.13
C LEU A 496 -7.01 6.98 12.25
N VAL A 497 -6.83 7.77 11.18
CA VAL A 497 -7.25 9.18 11.13
C VAL A 497 -8.77 9.28 11.30
N LEU A 498 -9.53 8.43 10.62
CA LEU A 498 -10.98 8.34 10.79
C LEU A 498 -11.34 7.94 12.22
N LEU A 499 -10.72 6.91 12.79
CA LEU A 499 -10.96 6.47 14.18
C LEU A 499 -10.66 7.57 15.22
N MET A 500 -9.72 8.47 14.94
CA MET A 500 -9.38 9.61 15.80
C MET A 500 -10.21 10.86 15.49
N GLY A 501 -11.17 10.79 14.57
CA GLY A 501 -12.11 11.87 14.26
C GLY A 501 -12.97 12.28 15.46
N ASN A 502 -13.45 13.53 15.45
CA ASN A 502 -14.26 14.09 16.53
C ASN A 502 -15.78 13.86 16.36
N ASP A 503 -16.18 12.84 15.60
CA ASP A 503 -17.58 12.46 15.42
C ASP A 503 -18.05 11.39 16.43
N GLU A 504 -19.37 11.21 16.52
CA GLU A 504 -20.01 10.26 17.44
C GLU A 504 -19.64 8.81 17.13
N GLY A 505 -19.55 8.44 15.84
CA GLY A 505 -19.19 7.11 15.39
C GLY A 505 -17.78 6.72 15.84
N SER A 506 -16.81 7.60 15.59
CA SER A 506 -15.43 7.45 16.00
C SER A 506 -15.27 7.44 17.52
N SER A 507 -15.99 8.32 18.24
CA SER A 507 -16.02 8.32 19.71
C SER A 507 -16.50 6.99 20.28
N ARG A 508 -17.58 6.43 19.70
CA ARG A 508 -18.11 5.11 20.07
C ARG A 508 -17.10 4.00 19.78
N LEU A 509 -16.45 4.01 18.62
CA LEU A 509 -15.45 3.01 18.25
C LEU A 509 -14.22 3.07 19.15
N ARG A 510 -13.75 4.27 19.53
CA ARG A 510 -12.65 4.42 20.50
C ARG A 510 -13.01 3.82 21.85
N LYS A 511 -14.21 4.07 22.36
CA LYS A 511 -14.68 3.45 23.61
C LYS A 511 -14.67 1.92 23.55
N LEU A 512 -15.14 1.34 22.44
CA LEU A 512 -15.22 -0.12 22.29
C LEU A 512 -13.85 -0.77 22.01
N ILE A 513 -13.02 -0.16 21.17
CA ILE A 513 -11.78 -0.77 20.64
C ILE A 513 -10.56 -0.37 21.48
N ILE A 514 -10.44 0.91 21.85
CA ILE A 514 -9.28 1.43 22.59
C ILE A 514 -9.51 1.22 24.08
N ASP A 515 -10.61 1.76 24.62
CA ASP A 515 -10.90 1.74 26.06
C ASP A 515 -11.44 0.38 26.53
N LEU A 516 -11.78 -0.52 25.59
CA LEU A 516 -12.36 -1.84 25.87
C LEU A 516 -13.59 -1.75 26.78
N ALA A 517 -14.45 -0.76 26.53
CA ALA A 517 -15.72 -0.63 27.22
C ALA A 517 -16.60 -1.86 26.91
N PRO A 518 -17.25 -2.44 27.94
CA PRO A 518 -18.04 -3.64 27.74
C PRO A 518 -19.19 -3.40 26.76
N PRO A 519 -19.43 -4.30 25.80
CA PRO A 519 -20.55 -4.18 24.87
C PRO A 519 -21.88 -4.30 25.63
N MET A 520 -22.92 -3.63 25.11
CA MET A 520 -24.25 -3.71 25.71
C MET A 520 -24.77 -5.16 25.72
N PRO A 521 -25.48 -5.57 26.79
CA PRO A 521 -26.03 -6.91 26.90
C PRO A 521 -27.00 -7.23 25.75
N ILE A 522 -26.96 -8.49 25.31
CA ILE A 522 -27.79 -9.02 24.24
C ILE A 522 -29.27 -8.94 24.67
N SER A 523 -30.13 -8.38 23.82
CA SER A 523 -31.58 -8.31 24.09
C SER A 523 -32.22 -9.70 23.99
N SER A 524 -33.35 -9.94 24.68
CA SER A 524 -34.00 -11.26 24.74
C SER A 524 -34.37 -11.83 23.35
N PRO A 525 -34.27 -13.15 23.12
CA PRO A 525 -34.49 -13.81 21.81
C PRO A 525 -35.91 -13.67 21.22
N HIS A 526 -36.87 -13.13 21.98
CA HIS A 526 -38.24 -12.86 21.55
C HIS A 526 -38.37 -11.70 20.54
N ASN A 527 -37.28 -10.97 20.24
CA ASN A 527 -37.29 -9.81 19.33
C ASN A 527 -36.97 -10.15 17.86
N LEU A 528 -36.67 -11.40 17.51
CA LEU A 528 -36.46 -11.80 16.11
C LEU A 528 -37.79 -12.05 15.40
N SER A 529 -37.88 -11.72 14.10
CA SER A 529 -39.06 -12.00 13.30
C SER A 529 -39.33 -13.50 13.22
N ARG A 530 -40.61 -13.89 13.07
CA ARG A 530 -40.99 -15.30 12.89
C ARG A 530 -40.33 -15.92 11.66
N SER A 531 -40.11 -15.15 10.59
CA SER A 531 -39.44 -15.63 9.38
C SER A 531 -37.98 -16.01 9.63
N VAL A 532 -37.24 -15.20 10.39
CA VAL A 532 -35.85 -15.52 10.78
C VAL A 532 -35.78 -16.76 11.67
N HIS A 533 -36.68 -16.87 12.65
CA HIS A 533 -36.80 -18.09 13.47
C HIS A 533 -37.05 -19.33 12.62
N GLN A 534 -37.93 -19.23 11.61
CA GLN A 534 -38.22 -20.32 10.68
C GLN A 534 -37.00 -20.69 9.83
N ILE A 535 -36.23 -19.71 9.33
CA ILE A 535 -35.00 -19.94 8.56
C ILE A 535 -33.98 -20.70 9.40
N LEU A 536 -33.78 -20.29 10.66
CA LEU A 536 -32.85 -20.95 11.57
C LEU A 536 -33.32 -22.36 11.96
N SER A 537 -34.60 -22.53 12.28
CA SER A 537 -35.16 -23.84 12.64
C SER A 537 -35.14 -24.81 11.46
N ASN A 538 -35.44 -24.34 10.25
CA ASN A 538 -35.39 -25.15 9.03
C ASN A 538 -33.95 -25.59 8.73
N SER A 539 -32.98 -24.70 8.83
CA SER A 539 -31.57 -25.05 8.60
C SER A 539 -31.00 -26.00 9.64
N VAL A 540 -31.43 -25.93 10.91
CA VAL A 540 -31.09 -26.96 11.91
C VAL A 540 -31.76 -28.29 11.57
N SER A 541 -33.05 -28.28 11.23
CA SER A 541 -33.81 -29.49 10.88
C SER A 541 -33.27 -30.18 9.62
N ALA A 542 -32.74 -29.41 8.67
CA ALA A 542 -32.08 -29.90 7.47
C ALA A 542 -30.63 -30.35 7.70
N GLY A 543 -30.10 -30.20 8.92
CA GLY A 543 -28.71 -30.55 9.24
C GLY A 543 -27.65 -29.61 8.65
N GLU A 544 -28.06 -28.45 8.15
CA GLU A 544 -27.15 -27.41 7.62
C GLU A 544 -26.42 -26.68 8.75
N LEU A 545 -27.05 -26.59 9.92
CA LEU A 545 -26.50 -25.95 11.12
C LEU A 545 -26.64 -26.84 12.34
N ASN A 546 -25.69 -26.72 13.26
CA ASN A 546 -25.81 -27.26 14.60
C ASN A 546 -26.28 -26.18 15.60
N GLU A 547 -26.58 -26.60 16.83
CA GLU A 547 -27.06 -25.71 17.89
C GLU A 547 -26.04 -24.63 18.31
N GLU A 548 -24.73 -24.90 18.22
CA GLU A 548 -23.70 -23.89 18.53
C GLU A 548 -23.69 -22.78 17.49
N GLN A 549 -23.76 -23.15 16.21
CA GLN A 549 -23.81 -22.23 15.08
C GLN A 549 -25.11 -21.41 15.11
N LYS A 550 -26.25 -22.05 15.41
CA LYS A 550 -27.53 -21.35 15.58
C LYS A 550 -27.44 -20.29 16.68
N ARG A 551 -26.94 -20.65 17.88
CA ARG A 551 -26.77 -19.69 18.99
C ARG A 551 -25.83 -18.54 18.63
N ALA A 552 -24.74 -18.82 17.89
CA ALA A 552 -23.82 -17.78 17.43
C ALA A 552 -24.49 -16.81 16.45
N VAL A 553 -25.32 -17.32 15.52
CA VAL A 553 -26.11 -16.50 14.59
C VAL A 553 -27.15 -15.67 15.34
N GLU A 554 -27.92 -16.26 16.26
CA GLU A 554 -28.89 -15.54 17.08
C GLU A 554 -28.22 -14.42 17.89
N ALA A 555 -27.09 -14.70 18.53
CA ALA A 555 -26.33 -13.68 19.27
C ALA A 555 -25.83 -12.56 18.35
N ALA A 556 -25.35 -12.90 17.15
CA ALA A 556 -24.92 -11.92 16.15
C ALA A 556 -26.07 -11.04 15.65
N LEU A 557 -27.28 -11.60 15.49
CA LEU A 557 -28.48 -10.86 15.10
C LEU A 557 -28.99 -9.95 16.23
N MET A 558 -28.84 -10.36 17.48
CA MET A 558 -29.38 -9.67 18.66
C MET A 558 -28.45 -8.65 19.29
N CYS A 559 -27.16 -8.68 18.95
CA CYS A 559 -26.19 -7.74 19.49
C CYS A 559 -26.39 -6.33 18.93
N LYS A 560 -26.16 -5.31 19.77
CA LYS A 560 -26.19 -3.88 19.39
C LYS A 560 -24.84 -3.31 19.00
N ASN A 561 -23.74 -3.87 19.52
CA ASN A 561 -22.39 -3.32 19.29
C ASN A 561 -21.55 -4.24 18.40
N TYR A 562 -21.12 -5.38 18.94
CA TYR A 562 -20.39 -6.37 18.18
C TYR A 562 -20.49 -7.78 18.76
N THR A 563 -20.29 -8.76 17.89
CA THR A 563 -20.24 -10.19 18.25
C THR A 563 -18.97 -10.81 17.69
N LEU A 564 -18.35 -11.70 18.45
CA LEU A 564 -17.17 -12.46 18.05
C LEU A 564 -17.58 -13.92 17.87
N ILE A 565 -17.40 -14.46 16.68
CA ILE A 565 -17.59 -15.88 16.39
C ILE A 565 -16.22 -16.52 16.23
N GLU A 566 -15.83 -17.31 17.23
CA GLU A 566 -14.57 -18.06 17.21
C GLU A 566 -14.84 -19.42 16.58
N GLY A 567 -14.44 -19.61 15.33
CA GLY A 567 -14.61 -20.88 14.67
C GLY A 567 -13.32 -21.67 14.63
N PHE A 568 -13.26 -22.80 15.33
CA PHE A 568 -12.12 -23.70 15.22
C PHE A 568 -11.98 -24.29 13.78
N PRO A 569 -10.91 -25.03 13.46
CA PRO A 569 -10.73 -25.63 12.14
C PRO A 569 -11.84 -26.64 11.84
N GLY A 570 -12.44 -26.54 10.65
CA GLY A 570 -13.47 -27.48 10.20
C GLY A 570 -14.87 -27.27 10.79
N THR A 571 -15.12 -26.24 11.61
CA THR A 571 -16.41 -26.00 12.28
C THR A 571 -17.47 -25.29 11.43
N GLY A 572 -17.23 -25.13 10.13
CA GLY A 572 -18.21 -24.53 9.22
C GLY A 572 -18.38 -23.02 9.36
N LYS A 573 -17.31 -22.27 9.69
CA LYS A 573 -17.31 -20.79 9.73
C LYS A 573 -18.04 -20.14 8.55
N THR A 574 -17.68 -20.52 7.33
CA THR A 574 -18.30 -20.00 6.10
C THR A 574 -19.79 -20.31 6.04
N THR A 575 -20.22 -21.51 6.46
CA THR A 575 -21.64 -21.88 6.51
C THR A 575 -22.40 -21.03 7.54
N THR A 576 -21.78 -20.79 8.70
CA THR A 576 -22.34 -19.92 9.76
C THR A 576 -22.51 -18.48 9.27
N ILE A 577 -21.50 -17.95 8.57
CA ILE A 577 -21.56 -16.61 7.95
C ILE A 577 -22.68 -16.55 6.92
N VAL A 578 -22.80 -17.53 6.02
CA VAL A 578 -23.85 -17.56 5.00
C VAL A 578 -25.24 -17.55 5.64
N GLN A 579 -25.46 -18.30 6.72
CA GLN A 579 -26.75 -18.25 7.40
C GLN A 579 -27.03 -16.90 8.06
N LEU A 580 -26.02 -16.32 8.72
CA LEU A 580 -26.14 -14.97 9.28
C LEU A 580 -26.55 -13.97 8.19
N LEU A 581 -25.91 -14.03 7.02
CA LEU A 581 -26.24 -13.17 5.88
C LEU A 581 -27.69 -13.38 5.42
N ARG A 582 -28.16 -14.63 5.28
CA ARG A 582 -29.57 -14.92 4.92
C ARG A 582 -30.55 -14.30 5.91
N CYS A 583 -30.28 -14.42 7.21
CA CYS A 583 -31.15 -13.85 8.24
C CYS A 583 -31.15 -12.31 8.20
N LEU A 584 -29.99 -11.69 7.93
CA LEU A 584 -29.90 -10.23 7.83
C LEU A 584 -30.60 -9.69 6.57
N ILE A 585 -30.54 -10.42 5.45
CA ILE A 585 -31.23 -10.06 4.20
C ILE A 585 -32.73 -10.17 4.38
N GLU A 586 -33.21 -11.23 5.05
CA GLU A 586 -34.63 -11.39 5.42
C GLU A 586 -35.13 -10.26 6.33
N MET A 587 -34.24 -9.68 7.15
CA MET A 587 -34.53 -8.51 7.99
C MET A 587 -34.34 -7.17 7.23
N GLU A 588 -34.18 -7.22 5.91
CA GLU A 588 -33.97 -6.05 5.03
C GLU A 588 -32.81 -5.15 5.47
N GLN A 589 -31.78 -5.75 6.10
CA GLN A 589 -30.61 -5.00 6.55
C GLN A 589 -29.61 -4.79 5.41
N SER A 590 -28.98 -3.62 5.37
CA SER A 590 -27.81 -3.41 4.52
C SER A 590 -26.58 -4.08 5.15
N ILE A 591 -25.83 -4.83 4.35
CA ILE A 591 -24.72 -5.65 4.83
C ILE A 591 -23.45 -5.31 4.07
N LEU A 592 -22.37 -5.13 4.83
CA LEU A 592 -21.03 -5.05 4.31
C LEU A 592 -20.25 -6.32 4.70
N LEU A 593 -19.84 -7.10 3.71
CA LEU A 593 -18.99 -8.27 3.89
C LEU A 593 -17.54 -7.98 3.46
N THR A 594 -16.59 -8.17 4.37
CA THR A 594 -15.15 -7.96 4.11
C THR A 594 -14.31 -9.16 4.58
N ALA A 595 -13.17 -9.39 3.92
CA ALA A 595 -12.19 -10.39 4.32
C ALA A 595 -10.78 -9.93 3.93
N ASN A 596 -9.74 -10.44 4.61
CA ASN A 596 -8.35 -10.08 4.33
C ASN A 596 -7.80 -10.66 3.02
N THR A 597 -8.45 -11.69 2.46
CA THR A 597 -8.02 -12.40 1.24
C THR A 597 -9.21 -12.57 0.29
N HIS A 598 -8.99 -12.40 -1.02
CA HIS A 598 -10.03 -12.62 -2.04
C HIS A 598 -10.65 -14.03 -1.95
N SER A 599 -9.84 -15.06 -1.77
CA SER A 599 -10.31 -16.46 -1.65
C SER A 599 -11.31 -16.68 -0.51
N ALA A 600 -11.14 -15.99 0.63
CA ALA A 600 -12.08 -16.07 1.75
C ALA A 600 -13.44 -15.44 1.39
N LEU A 601 -13.44 -14.33 0.66
CA LEU A 601 -14.65 -13.69 0.16
C LEU A 601 -15.34 -14.57 -0.88
N ASP A 602 -14.58 -15.08 -1.86
CA ASP A 602 -15.09 -15.96 -2.92
C ASP A 602 -15.78 -17.21 -2.35
N ASN A 603 -15.19 -17.82 -1.31
CA ASN A 603 -15.79 -18.97 -0.63
C ASN A 603 -17.15 -18.68 -0.01
N VAL A 604 -17.36 -17.47 0.53
CA VAL A 604 -18.66 -17.04 1.05
C VAL A 604 -19.61 -16.76 -0.11
N LEU A 605 -19.17 -16.01 -1.12
CA LEU A 605 -19.99 -15.62 -2.27
C LEU A 605 -20.46 -16.83 -3.10
N ILE A 606 -19.61 -17.84 -3.33
CA ILE A 606 -19.98 -19.06 -4.05
C ILE A 606 -21.11 -19.79 -3.31
N LYS A 607 -21.05 -19.88 -1.99
CA LYS A 607 -22.12 -20.49 -1.19
C LYS A 607 -23.38 -19.63 -1.16
N LEU A 608 -23.23 -18.30 -1.13
CA LEU A 608 -24.36 -17.38 -1.16
C LEU A 608 -25.07 -17.36 -2.51
N ARG A 609 -24.34 -17.47 -3.63
CA ARG A 609 -24.90 -17.55 -4.99
C ARG A 609 -25.81 -18.76 -5.21
N LYS A 610 -25.56 -19.87 -4.50
CA LYS A 610 -26.45 -21.03 -4.51
C LYS A 610 -27.81 -20.73 -3.87
N VAL A 611 -27.95 -19.60 -3.19
CA VAL A 611 -29.10 -19.22 -2.38
C VAL A 611 -29.74 -17.90 -2.87
N LEU A 612 -28.97 -16.99 -3.50
CA LEU A 612 -29.41 -15.65 -3.91
C LEU A 612 -28.78 -15.22 -5.25
N GLU A 613 -29.52 -14.48 -6.07
CA GLU A 613 -28.93 -13.71 -7.19
C GLU A 613 -28.17 -12.49 -6.65
N PRO A 614 -26.94 -12.19 -7.12
CA PRO A 614 -26.06 -11.22 -6.47
C PRO A 614 -26.48 -9.77 -6.73
N VAL A 615 -26.86 -9.05 -5.67
CA VAL A 615 -26.95 -7.58 -5.65
C VAL A 615 -25.75 -7.04 -4.90
N THR A 616 -25.00 -6.14 -5.53
CA THR A 616 -23.73 -5.61 -5.00
C THR A 616 -23.96 -4.23 -4.40
N PHE A 617 -23.56 -4.00 -3.14
CA PHE A 617 -23.49 -2.66 -2.55
C PHE A 617 -22.10 -2.40 -1.93
N SER A 618 -21.63 -1.16 -2.06
CA SER A 618 -20.27 -0.72 -1.71
C SER A 618 -20.12 -0.23 -0.26
N ALA A 619 -18.87 -0.17 0.20
CA ALA A 619 -18.36 0.07 1.56
C ALA A 619 -17.49 1.35 1.59
N LEU A 620 -17.20 2.08 2.67
CA LEU A 620 -17.17 1.93 4.13
C LEU A 620 -17.33 3.36 4.72
N ASN A 621 -18.34 3.60 5.57
CA ASN A 621 -18.32 4.52 6.75
C ASN A 621 -19.66 4.52 7.53
N THR A 622 -20.49 3.47 7.40
CA THR A 622 -21.94 3.58 7.65
C THR A 622 -22.52 2.54 8.63
N SER A 623 -21.72 1.60 9.16
CA SER A 623 -22.28 0.51 9.98
C SER A 623 -22.27 0.80 11.48
N ASN A 624 -23.44 0.68 12.11
CA ASN A 624 -23.62 0.85 13.56
C ASN A 624 -23.22 -0.40 14.37
N ARG A 625 -23.10 -1.56 13.72
CA ARG A 625 -22.77 -2.86 14.32
C ARG A 625 -21.79 -3.65 13.45
N PHE A 626 -20.92 -4.45 14.06
CA PHE A 626 -20.01 -5.34 13.34
C PHE A 626 -19.94 -6.76 13.94
N VAL A 627 -19.66 -7.77 13.12
CA VAL A 627 -19.45 -9.15 13.55
C VAL A 627 -18.07 -9.59 13.06
N LEU A 628 -17.21 -10.04 13.98
CA LEU A 628 -15.89 -10.56 13.61
C LEU A 628 -15.90 -12.08 13.71
N VAL A 629 -15.45 -12.74 12.66
CA VAL A 629 -15.36 -14.21 12.60
C VAL A 629 -13.90 -14.60 12.38
N GLY A 630 -13.35 -15.43 13.25
CA GLY A 630 -11.93 -15.76 13.23
C GLY A 630 -11.55 -16.93 14.12
N ASP A 631 -10.25 -17.16 14.23
CA ASP A 631 -9.64 -18.12 15.17
C ASP A 631 -8.28 -17.56 15.62
N ALA A 632 -8.18 -17.20 16.90
CA ALA A 632 -6.97 -16.62 17.48
C ALA A 632 -5.79 -17.62 17.52
N HIS A 633 -6.06 -18.92 17.38
CA HIS A 633 -5.05 -19.98 17.38
C HIS A 633 -4.56 -20.34 15.96
N GLN A 634 -5.06 -19.67 14.93
CA GLN A 634 -4.54 -19.74 13.55
C GLN A 634 -3.76 -18.47 13.20
N LEU A 635 -3.25 -18.36 11.96
CA LEU A 635 -2.29 -17.32 11.55
C LEU A 635 -2.74 -15.90 11.95
N SER A 636 -1.84 -15.16 12.59
CA SER A 636 -1.97 -13.72 12.85
C SER A 636 -1.72 -12.91 11.58
N PRO A 637 -2.06 -11.60 11.58
CA PRO A 637 -1.49 -10.68 10.60
C PRO A 637 0.04 -10.83 10.51
N LEU A 638 0.57 -10.90 9.28
CA LEU A 638 2.00 -11.01 9.05
C LEU A 638 2.66 -9.65 9.31
N VAL A 639 3.56 -9.60 10.30
CA VAL A 639 4.38 -8.43 10.63
C VAL A 639 5.85 -8.80 10.42
N GLN A 640 6.49 -8.18 9.44
CA GLN A 640 7.87 -8.44 9.06
C GLN A 640 8.86 -7.74 10.00
N ASN A 641 8.51 -6.55 10.50
CA ASN A 641 9.31 -5.81 11.43
C ASN A 641 9.18 -6.39 12.84
N LYS A 642 10.24 -7.07 13.30
CA LYS A 642 10.29 -7.70 14.63
C LYS A 642 10.04 -6.74 15.79
N LYS A 643 10.40 -5.45 15.65
CA LYS A 643 10.13 -4.44 16.67
C LYS A 643 8.63 -4.16 16.73
N CYS A 644 7.99 -3.89 15.58
CA CYS A 644 6.54 -3.65 15.52
C CYS A 644 5.73 -4.86 16.01
N ALA A 645 6.16 -6.08 15.68
CA ALA A 645 5.53 -7.30 16.17
C ALA A 645 5.57 -7.41 17.71
N LYS A 646 6.71 -7.07 18.34
CA LYS A 646 6.86 -7.07 19.81
C LYS A 646 6.00 -6.01 20.50
N GLU A 647 5.80 -4.86 19.86
CA GLU A 647 4.95 -3.77 20.36
C GLU A 647 3.44 -4.05 20.15
N GLY A 648 3.08 -5.22 19.63
CA GLY A 648 1.69 -5.68 19.54
C GLY A 648 1.01 -5.50 18.18
N MET A 649 1.74 -5.14 17.11
CA MET A 649 1.17 -5.01 15.75
C MET A 649 0.63 -6.35 15.19
N SER A 650 1.09 -7.48 15.72
CA SER A 650 0.60 -8.82 15.34
C SER A 650 -0.71 -9.21 16.04
N VAL A 651 -1.18 -8.42 17.02
CA VAL A 651 -2.44 -8.68 17.74
C VAL A 651 -3.60 -8.21 16.87
N SER A 652 -4.42 -9.16 16.41
CA SER A 652 -5.60 -8.84 15.60
C SER A 652 -6.69 -8.14 16.44
N LEU A 653 -7.56 -7.37 15.78
CA LEU A 653 -8.73 -6.78 16.45
C LEU A 653 -9.63 -7.85 17.09
N PHE A 654 -9.73 -9.03 16.47
CA PHE A 654 -10.46 -10.17 17.02
C PHE A 654 -9.87 -10.58 18.38
N GLU A 655 -8.55 -10.83 18.41
CA GLU A 655 -7.81 -11.22 19.62
C GLU A 655 -7.91 -10.14 20.72
N ARG A 656 -7.79 -8.86 20.34
CA ARG A 656 -7.92 -7.73 21.28
C ARG A 656 -9.29 -7.69 21.96
N LEU A 657 -10.38 -7.97 21.25
CA LEU A 657 -11.74 -7.89 21.77
C LEU A 657 -12.19 -9.14 22.54
N GLN A 658 -11.41 -10.23 22.52
CA GLN A 658 -11.72 -11.49 23.25
C GLN A 658 -11.76 -11.33 24.77
N VAL A 659 -11.29 -10.20 25.31
CA VAL A 659 -11.43 -9.84 26.74
C VAL A 659 -12.90 -9.90 27.19
N HIS A 660 -13.84 -9.59 26.29
CA HIS A 660 -15.27 -9.64 26.55
C HIS A 660 -15.86 -11.01 26.21
N LYS A 661 -15.81 -11.93 27.19
CA LYS A 661 -16.30 -13.31 27.01
C LYS A 661 -17.80 -13.43 26.72
N ASN A 662 -18.60 -12.43 27.11
CA ASN A 662 -20.05 -12.41 26.92
C ASN A 662 -20.48 -12.25 25.45
N VAL A 663 -19.58 -11.81 24.57
CA VAL A 663 -19.83 -11.66 23.13
C VAL A 663 -19.04 -12.66 22.28
N LEU A 664 -18.29 -13.56 22.93
CA LEU A 664 -17.50 -14.60 22.29
C LEU A 664 -18.29 -15.90 22.21
N HIS A 665 -18.57 -16.33 20.98
CA HIS A 665 -19.26 -17.59 20.69
C HIS A 665 -18.31 -18.53 19.96
N SER A 666 -17.80 -19.53 20.68
CA SER A 666 -16.89 -20.54 20.11
C SER A 666 -17.69 -21.67 19.47
N LEU A 667 -17.36 -22.00 18.22
CA LEU A 667 -17.86 -23.18 17.50
C LEU A 667 -16.84 -24.29 17.70
N THR A 668 -17.28 -25.41 18.28
CA THR A 668 -16.39 -26.49 18.73
C THR A 668 -16.54 -27.79 17.93
N LEU A 669 -17.74 -28.01 17.36
CA LEU A 669 -18.04 -29.17 16.52
C LEU A 669 -17.49 -29.01 15.09
N GLN A 670 -16.54 -29.88 14.70
CA GLN A 670 -15.87 -29.88 13.40
C GLN A 670 -16.29 -31.02 12.48
N TYR A 671 -16.30 -30.76 11.17
CA TYR A 671 -16.81 -31.67 10.13
C TYR A 671 -15.76 -32.00 9.05
N ARG A 672 -14.46 -31.91 9.39
CA ARG A 672 -13.33 -32.08 8.46
C ARG A 672 -12.47 -33.28 8.82
N MET A 673 -11.86 -33.24 10.00
CA MET A 673 -10.82 -34.16 10.45
C MET A 673 -11.43 -35.38 11.10
N ASN A 674 -10.85 -36.56 10.88
CA ASN A 674 -11.17 -37.72 11.69
C ASN A 674 -10.71 -37.55 13.15
N ARG A 675 -11.14 -38.46 14.03
CA ARG A 675 -10.90 -38.33 15.48
C ARG A 675 -9.42 -38.28 15.85
N THR A 676 -8.56 -38.99 15.14
CA THR A 676 -7.12 -39.08 15.43
C THR A 676 -6.42 -37.76 15.11
N ILE A 677 -6.68 -37.20 13.92
CA ILE A 677 -6.13 -35.89 13.50
C ILE A 677 -6.71 -34.77 14.38
N ALA A 678 -8.03 -34.79 14.62
CA ALA A 678 -8.69 -33.77 15.43
C ALA A 678 -8.15 -33.75 16.87
N LYS A 679 -7.96 -34.91 17.49
CA LYS A 679 -7.43 -35.03 18.86
C LYS A 679 -6.07 -34.38 19.00
N LEU A 680 -5.15 -34.61 18.04
CA LEU A 680 -3.82 -34.02 18.07
C LEU A 680 -3.87 -32.48 18.12
N SER A 681 -4.66 -31.84 17.25
CA SER A 681 -4.81 -30.38 17.27
C SER A 681 -5.61 -29.90 18.49
N SER A 682 -6.64 -30.66 18.90
CA SER A 682 -7.50 -30.34 20.04
C SER A 682 -6.72 -30.24 21.35
N ASP A 683 -5.87 -31.23 21.62
CA ASP A 683 -5.08 -31.30 22.86
C ASP A 683 -3.96 -30.25 22.87
N LEU A 684 -3.36 -29.94 21.72
CA LEU A 684 -2.24 -29.00 21.61
C LEU A 684 -2.66 -27.52 21.62
N PHE A 685 -3.81 -27.18 21.02
CA PHE A 685 -4.18 -25.78 20.74
C PHE A 685 -5.56 -25.36 21.27
N TYR A 686 -6.45 -26.30 21.58
CA TYR A 686 -7.86 -26.00 21.87
C TYR A 686 -8.35 -26.55 23.20
N GLU A 687 -7.46 -26.93 24.12
CA GLU A 687 -7.81 -27.43 25.46
C GLU A 687 -8.81 -28.61 25.40
N SER A 688 -8.62 -29.49 24.41
CA SER A 688 -9.49 -30.65 24.13
C SER A 688 -10.95 -30.29 23.80
N ARG A 689 -11.25 -29.03 23.45
CA ARG A 689 -12.60 -28.57 23.10
C ARG A 689 -12.97 -28.81 21.64
N LEU A 690 -12.04 -29.12 20.74
CA LEU A 690 -12.35 -29.40 19.33
C LEU A 690 -12.87 -30.84 19.17
N LEU A 691 -14.14 -30.98 18.78
CA LEU A 691 -14.87 -32.27 18.77
C LEU A 691 -15.42 -32.60 17.38
N CYS A 692 -15.44 -33.89 17.00
CA CYS A 692 -16.06 -34.31 15.74
C CYS A 692 -17.58 -34.16 15.79
N GLY A 693 -18.16 -33.44 14.82
CA GLY A 693 -19.59 -33.14 14.77
C GLY A 693 -20.48 -34.33 14.38
N THR A 694 -19.93 -35.37 13.75
CA THR A 694 -20.65 -36.61 13.44
C THR A 694 -19.74 -37.82 13.59
N ARG A 695 -20.35 -38.99 13.83
CA ARG A 695 -19.65 -40.28 13.85
C ARG A 695 -18.97 -40.59 12.51
N LYS A 696 -19.65 -40.28 11.39
CA LYS A 696 -19.10 -40.47 10.03
C LYS A 696 -17.78 -39.74 9.84
N VAL A 697 -17.69 -38.48 10.29
CA VAL A 697 -16.44 -37.71 10.23
C VAL A 697 -15.41 -38.31 11.18
N ALA A 698 -15.80 -38.65 12.42
CA ALA A 698 -14.89 -39.19 13.42
C ALA A 698 -14.22 -40.50 13.00
N GLU A 699 -14.93 -41.35 12.26
CA GLU A 699 -14.49 -42.68 11.80
C GLU A 699 -13.92 -42.67 10.37
N ALA A 700 -13.93 -41.52 9.67
CA ALA A 700 -13.50 -41.43 8.28
C ALA A 700 -12.03 -41.84 8.08
N CYS A 701 -11.78 -42.74 7.14
CA CYS A 701 -10.47 -43.30 6.88
C CYS A 701 -10.23 -43.55 5.38
N LEU A 702 -9.01 -43.92 4.97
CA LEU A 702 -8.73 -44.12 3.54
C LEU A 702 -9.35 -45.42 2.99
N LEU A 703 -9.75 -46.35 3.85
CA LEU A 703 -10.47 -47.57 3.44
C LEU A 703 -11.82 -47.26 2.78
N ASP A 704 -12.38 -46.07 3.06
CA ASP A 704 -13.65 -45.62 2.50
C ASP A 704 -13.53 -45.15 1.03
N PHE A 705 -12.31 -45.08 0.47
CA PHE A 705 -12.06 -44.59 -0.88
C PHE A 705 -12.42 -45.63 -1.93
N GLN A 706 -13.16 -45.22 -2.95
CA GLN A 706 -13.46 -46.08 -4.09
C GLN A 706 -12.17 -46.41 -4.85
N GLY A 707 -11.87 -47.70 -4.98
CA GLY A 707 -10.64 -48.18 -5.62
C GLY A 707 -9.44 -48.26 -4.69
N PHE A 708 -9.62 -48.08 -3.37
CA PHE A 708 -8.55 -48.31 -2.40
C PHE A 708 -8.04 -49.75 -2.46
N LYS A 709 -6.73 -49.91 -2.66
CA LYS A 709 -6.06 -51.21 -2.65
C LYS A 709 -5.23 -51.32 -1.39
N ALA A 710 -5.53 -52.34 -0.57
CA ALA A 710 -4.72 -52.62 0.60
C ALA A 710 -3.27 -52.86 0.19
N SER A 711 -2.36 -52.13 0.82
CA SER A 711 -0.93 -52.23 0.54
C SER A 711 -0.38 -53.61 0.93
N SER A 712 0.41 -54.22 0.05
CA SER A 712 1.22 -55.40 0.33
C SER A 712 2.63 -55.04 0.85
N SER A 713 2.89 -53.76 1.10
CA SER A 713 4.19 -53.26 1.56
C SER A 713 4.50 -53.75 2.99
N GLU A 714 5.77 -54.04 3.24
CA GLU A 714 6.28 -54.40 4.57
C GLU A 714 6.99 -53.22 5.25
N GLY A 715 7.25 -53.33 6.55
CA GLY A 715 7.99 -52.33 7.33
C GLY A 715 7.29 -50.97 7.45
N ALA A 716 8.05 -49.89 7.35
CA ALA A 716 7.56 -48.52 7.51
C ALA A 716 6.47 -48.13 6.48
N TRP A 717 6.58 -48.64 5.27
CA TRP A 717 5.65 -48.35 4.18
C TRP A 717 4.24 -48.88 4.44
N LYS A 718 4.10 -49.99 5.18
CA LYS A 718 2.81 -50.52 5.61
C LYS A 718 2.01 -49.49 6.42
N VAL A 719 2.68 -48.77 7.31
CA VAL A 719 2.06 -47.77 8.19
C VAL A 719 1.76 -46.47 7.43
N ILE A 720 2.68 -46.05 6.55
CA ILE A 720 2.50 -44.86 5.70
C ILE A 720 1.29 -45.04 4.78
N GLU A 721 1.15 -46.21 4.15
CA GLU A 721 0.08 -46.53 3.21
C GLU A 721 -1.19 -47.07 3.89
N SER A 722 -1.14 -47.33 5.20
CA SER A 722 -2.27 -47.87 5.95
C SER A 722 -3.50 -46.96 5.83
N GLY A 723 -4.63 -47.57 5.50
CA GLY A 723 -5.91 -46.88 5.48
C GLY A 723 -6.59 -46.82 6.85
N HIS A 724 -6.03 -47.46 7.88
CA HIS A 724 -6.62 -47.52 9.21
C HIS A 724 -6.56 -46.17 9.93
N LEU A 725 -7.58 -45.93 10.75
CA LEU A 725 -7.76 -44.69 11.50
C LEU A 725 -6.72 -44.46 12.59
N ASP A 726 -6.19 -45.54 13.17
CA ASP A 726 -5.14 -45.45 14.20
C ASP A 726 -3.80 -45.01 13.58
N ASP A 727 -3.60 -45.28 12.29
CA ASP A 727 -2.45 -44.85 11.51
C ASP A 727 -2.71 -43.52 10.78
N ALA A 728 -3.76 -42.77 11.13
CA ALA A 728 -4.13 -41.56 10.40
C ALA A 728 -3.06 -40.45 10.45
N VAL A 729 -2.19 -40.45 11.47
CA VAL A 729 -1.10 -39.47 11.61
C VAL A 729 0.24 -40.20 11.74
N VAL A 730 1.12 -39.99 10.76
CA VAL A 730 2.41 -40.68 10.67
C VAL A 730 3.54 -39.67 10.49
N PHE A 731 4.63 -39.85 11.21
CA PHE A 731 5.89 -39.13 11.02
C PHE A 731 6.92 -40.04 10.37
N VAL A 732 7.38 -39.66 9.19
CA VAL A 732 8.44 -40.34 8.43
C VAL A 732 9.77 -39.68 8.78
N ASP A 733 10.56 -40.36 9.60
CA ASP A 733 11.83 -39.86 10.11
C ASP A 733 12.96 -40.06 9.09
N THR A 734 13.52 -38.95 8.62
CA THR A 734 14.62 -38.94 7.65
C THR A 734 16.01 -39.09 8.28
N SER A 735 16.11 -39.25 9.61
CA SER A 735 17.38 -39.37 10.32
C SER A 735 18.25 -40.56 9.88
N ALA A 736 17.63 -41.63 9.37
CA ALA A 736 18.30 -42.87 8.99
C ALA A 736 18.72 -42.96 7.51
N LEU A 737 18.38 -41.94 6.69
CA LEU A 737 18.73 -41.94 5.28
C LEU A 737 20.20 -41.50 5.10
N ASP A 738 21.07 -42.45 4.72
CA ASP A 738 22.49 -42.22 4.46
C ASP A 738 22.71 -41.11 3.42
N GLY A 739 23.62 -40.18 3.71
CA GLY A 739 24.02 -39.13 2.77
C GLY A 739 23.16 -37.86 2.77
N LEU A 740 22.63 -37.44 3.93
CA LEU A 740 21.99 -36.15 4.14
C LEU A 740 22.84 -35.01 3.55
N LYS A 741 22.55 -34.60 2.30
CA LYS A 741 22.90 -33.26 1.87
C LYS A 741 22.16 -32.33 2.82
N LEU A 742 22.93 -31.55 3.59
CA LEU A 742 22.36 -30.51 4.44
C LEU A 742 21.37 -29.69 3.60
N PRO A 743 20.22 -29.29 4.18
CA PRO A 743 19.29 -28.40 3.49
C PRO A 743 20.08 -27.19 2.97
N VAL A 744 19.91 -26.90 1.67
CA VAL A 744 20.70 -25.85 1.03
C VAL A 744 20.10 -24.50 1.43
N TRP A 745 20.96 -23.62 1.95
CA TRP A 745 20.59 -22.24 2.24
C TRP A 745 20.91 -21.37 1.04
N ASN A 746 19.88 -20.88 0.35
CA ASN A 746 20.04 -19.86 -0.67
C ASN A 746 19.98 -18.48 0.00
N ASN A 747 20.69 -17.48 -0.53
CA ASN A 747 20.96 -16.15 0.07
C ASN A 747 19.73 -15.24 0.35
N GLY A 748 18.53 -15.80 0.56
CA GLY A 748 17.32 -15.10 1.00
C GLY A 748 16.81 -15.60 2.37
N VAL A 749 16.32 -14.68 3.20
CA VAL A 749 15.57 -15.00 4.43
C VAL A 749 14.35 -15.85 4.06
N GLY A 750 14.25 -17.08 4.59
CA GLY A 750 13.13 -18.00 4.33
C GLY A 750 13.31 -18.98 3.17
N SER A 751 14.53 -19.11 2.63
CA SER A 751 14.84 -19.90 1.44
C SER A 751 15.62 -21.18 1.77
N MET A 752 14.94 -22.19 2.34
CA MET A 752 15.49 -23.54 2.55
C MET A 752 14.80 -24.56 1.65
N GLU A 753 15.58 -25.54 1.20
CA GLU A 753 15.10 -26.70 0.46
C GLU A 753 15.86 -27.95 0.88
N ASN A 754 15.21 -29.10 0.79
CA ASN A 754 15.78 -30.40 1.09
C ASN A 754 15.35 -31.39 0.00
N ILE A 755 16.29 -31.72 -0.88
CA ILE A 755 16.08 -32.60 -2.03
C ILE A 755 15.73 -34.03 -1.62
N VAL A 756 16.28 -34.51 -0.50
CA VAL A 756 16.01 -35.87 0.01
C VAL A 756 14.57 -35.96 0.48
N GLU A 757 14.12 -34.98 1.28
CA GLU A 757 12.71 -34.88 1.66
C GLU A 757 11.79 -34.71 0.45
N ALA A 758 12.17 -33.87 -0.53
CA ALA A 758 11.34 -33.62 -1.70
C ALA A 758 11.12 -34.90 -2.53
N ARG A 759 12.18 -35.70 -2.75
CA ARG A 759 12.09 -37.00 -3.42
C ARG A 759 11.23 -37.99 -2.64
N LEU A 760 11.43 -38.08 -1.33
CA LEU A 760 10.64 -38.95 -0.47
C LEU A 760 9.15 -38.58 -0.47
N VAL A 761 8.84 -37.28 -0.50
CA VAL A 761 7.46 -36.79 -0.67
C VAL A 761 6.88 -37.23 -2.02
N CYS A 762 7.63 -37.11 -3.12
CA CYS A 762 7.21 -37.60 -4.44
C CYS A 762 6.95 -39.11 -4.44
N ASP A 763 7.77 -39.89 -3.73
CA ASP A 763 7.60 -41.35 -3.58
C ASP A 763 6.31 -41.66 -2.80
N ILE A 764 6.11 -41.02 -1.64
CA ILE A 764 4.90 -41.17 -0.82
C ILE A 764 3.64 -40.86 -1.64
N VAL A 765 3.67 -39.76 -2.41
CA VAL A 765 2.56 -39.34 -3.27
C VAL A 765 2.28 -40.37 -4.37
N SER A 766 3.33 -40.85 -5.03
CA SER A 766 3.20 -41.87 -6.08
C SER A 766 2.59 -43.16 -5.57
N ARG A 767 2.89 -43.54 -4.31
CA ARG A 767 2.29 -44.70 -3.67
C ARG A 767 0.83 -44.47 -3.27
N PHE A 768 0.47 -43.29 -2.76
CA PHE A 768 -0.94 -42.96 -2.52
C PHE A 768 -1.78 -43.04 -3.79
N LEU A 769 -1.25 -42.60 -4.93
CA LEU A 769 -1.90 -42.77 -6.23
C LEU A 769 -2.03 -44.26 -6.60
N ALA A 770 -0.99 -45.07 -6.38
CA ALA A 770 -0.99 -46.50 -6.70
C ALA A 770 -2.01 -47.30 -5.88
N ILE A 771 -2.25 -46.92 -4.62
CA ILE A 771 -3.27 -47.53 -3.77
C ILE A 771 -4.68 -46.96 -4.00
N GLY A 772 -4.88 -46.07 -4.99
CA GLY A 772 -6.20 -45.63 -5.43
C GLY A 772 -6.68 -44.28 -4.89
N VAL A 773 -5.82 -43.47 -4.26
CA VAL A 773 -6.17 -42.09 -3.88
C VAL A 773 -6.10 -41.19 -5.12
N SER A 774 -7.12 -40.36 -5.35
CA SER A 774 -7.13 -39.41 -6.48
C SER A 774 -6.08 -38.31 -6.30
N SER A 775 -5.50 -37.81 -7.39
CA SER A 775 -4.56 -36.67 -7.36
C SER A 775 -5.19 -35.42 -6.74
N SER A 776 -6.46 -35.17 -7.03
CA SER A 776 -7.22 -34.04 -6.49
C SER A 776 -7.44 -34.11 -4.98
N ASP A 777 -7.33 -35.30 -4.38
CA ASP A 777 -7.52 -35.58 -2.96
C ASP A 777 -6.22 -35.45 -2.15
N ILE A 778 -5.08 -35.25 -2.81
CA ILE A 778 -3.76 -35.12 -2.21
C ILE A 778 -3.34 -33.65 -2.20
N GLY A 779 -2.82 -33.18 -1.06
CA GLY A 779 -2.16 -31.89 -0.95
C GLY A 779 -0.77 -32.02 -0.34
N ILE A 780 0.15 -31.19 -0.81
CA ILE A 780 1.52 -31.17 -0.32
C ILE A 780 1.86 -29.78 0.20
N MET A 781 2.44 -29.75 1.39
CA MET A 781 2.74 -28.51 2.09
C MET A 781 4.20 -28.43 2.54
N SER A 782 4.72 -27.21 2.59
CA SER A 782 5.91 -26.88 3.36
C SER A 782 5.81 -25.47 3.93
N VAL A 783 6.58 -25.19 4.99
CA VAL A 783 6.71 -23.83 5.52
C VAL A 783 7.67 -22.96 4.68
N TYR A 784 8.49 -23.59 3.83
CA TYR A 784 9.46 -22.90 2.98
C TYR A 784 8.98 -22.85 1.52
N ARG A 785 8.98 -21.65 0.95
CA ARG A 785 8.55 -21.43 -0.45
C ARG A 785 9.46 -22.15 -1.45
N LYS A 786 10.78 -22.14 -1.24
CA LYS A 786 11.70 -22.88 -2.11
C LYS A 786 11.49 -24.38 -2.10
N GLN A 787 11.14 -24.97 -0.95
CA GLN A 787 10.74 -26.37 -0.91
C GLN A 787 9.47 -26.64 -1.73
N VAL A 788 8.50 -25.73 -1.70
CA VAL A 788 7.30 -25.82 -2.54
C VAL A 788 7.68 -25.78 -4.02
N ASP A 789 8.55 -24.85 -4.43
CA ASP A 789 9.01 -24.72 -5.81
C ASP A 789 9.79 -25.98 -6.26
N LEU A 790 10.67 -26.51 -5.40
CA LEU A 790 11.41 -27.73 -5.65
C LEU A 790 10.48 -28.94 -5.83
N ILE A 791 9.51 -29.12 -4.93
CA ILE A 791 8.55 -30.23 -5.04
C ILE A 791 7.71 -30.10 -6.31
N LYS A 792 7.27 -28.88 -6.68
CA LYS A 792 6.56 -28.63 -7.95
C LYS A 792 7.39 -29.03 -9.16
N SER A 793 8.70 -28.79 -9.14
CA SER A 793 9.59 -29.19 -10.24
C SER A 793 9.80 -30.69 -10.36
N LEU A 794 9.61 -31.45 -9.27
CA LEU A 794 9.82 -32.90 -9.23
C LEU A 794 8.52 -33.69 -9.44
N ILE A 795 7.37 -33.08 -9.16
CA ILE A 795 6.07 -33.69 -9.41
C ILE A 795 5.71 -33.57 -10.89
N ASP A 796 5.18 -34.67 -11.41
CA ASP A 796 4.64 -34.74 -12.76
C ASP A 796 3.54 -33.68 -12.95
N SER A 797 3.83 -32.68 -13.78
CA SER A 797 2.96 -31.53 -14.06
C SER A 797 1.64 -31.91 -14.72
N THR A 798 1.50 -33.14 -15.22
CA THR A 798 0.24 -33.65 -15.76
C THR A 798 -0.78 -34.02 -14.68
N LYS A 799 -0.35 -34.12 -13.41
CA LYS A 799 -1.22 -34.50 -12.27
C LYS A 799 -1.72 -33.25 -11.56
N GLU A 800 -3.04 -33.17 -11.34
CA GLU A 800 -3.69 -32.08 -10.58
C GLU A 800 -3.45 -32.18 -9.06
N ILE A 801 -2.19 -32.15 -8.62
CA ILE A 801 -1.81 -32.21 -7.20
C ILE A 801 -1.50 -30.81 -6.69
N GLU A 802 -2.13 -30.42 -5.58
CA GLU A 802 -1.94 -29.10 -5.01
C GLU A 802 -0.69 -29.04 -4.13
N VAL A 803 0.30 -28.22 -4.52
CA VAL A 803 1.53 -27.98 -3.75
C VAL A 803 1.64 -26.50 -3.41
N ASN A 804 1.56 -26.14 -2.13
CA ASN A 804 1.55 -24.74 -1.67
C ASN A 804 2.21 -24.60 -0.29
N SER A 805 2.47 -23.36 0.13
CA SER A 805 2.92 -23.12 1.51
C SER A 805 1.80 -23.34 2.52
N VAL A 806 2.13 -23.56 3.80
CA VAL A 806 1.14 -23.66 4.89
C VAL A 806 0.20 -22.45 4.91
N ASP A 807 0.75 -21.25 4.74
CA ASP A 807 0.01 -19.98 4.71
C ASP A 807 -0.98 -19.93 3.51
N GLN A 808 -0.60 -20.44 2.34
CA GLN A 808 -1.47 -20.53 1.16
C GLN A 808 -2.55 -21.61 1.26
N PHE A 809 -2.33 -22.65 2.08
CA PHE A 809 -3.33 -23.69 2.38
C PHE A 809 -4.38 -23.25 3.41
N GLN A 810 -4.28 -22.03 3.95
CA GLN A 810 -5.28 -21.52 4.89
C GLN A 810 -6.68 -21.51 4.26
N GLY A 811 -7.66 -22.03 5.00
CA GLY A 811 -9.04 -22.20 4.53
C GLY A 811 -9.26 -23.40 3.59
N ARG A 812 -8.22 -24.04 3.07
CA ARG A 812 -8.32 -25.23 2.21
C ARG A 812 -8.17 -26.52 3.04
N ASP A 813 -8.53 -27.65 2.45
CA ASP A 813 -8.34 -28.99 3.01
C ASP A 813 -8.25 -30.05 1.91
N LYS A 814 -7.60 -31.17 2.23
CA LYS A 814 -7.45 -32.33 1.35
C LYS A 814 -7.65 -33.62 2.14
N SER A 815 -7.97 -34.69 1.42
CA SER A 815 -8.16 -36.00 2.02
C SER A 815 -6.87 -36.54 2.62
N VAL A 816 -5.76 -36.41 1.87
CA VAL A 816 -4.41 -36.72 2.31
C VAL A 816 -3.56 -35.46 2.25
N ILE A 817 -2.83 -35.18 3.33
CA ILE A 817 -1.83 -34.11 3.36
C ILE A 817 -0.46 -34.70 3.66
N VAL A 818 0.52 -34.34 2.82
CA VAL A 818 1.94 -34.62 3.05
C VAL A 818 2.66 -33.32 3.37
N TRP A 819 3.30 -33.23 4.53
CA TRP A 819 3.96 -32.03 5.03
C TRP A 819 5.47 -32.24 5.16
N SER A 820 6.26 -31.55 4.32
CA SER A 820 7.72 -31.53 4.39
C SER A 820 8.22 -30.42 5.32
N LEU A 821 9.03 -30.81 6.31
CA LEU A 821 9.51 -29.95 7.39
C LEU A 821 10.85 -29.29 7.09
N VAL A 822 11.68 -29.90 6.22
CA VAL A 822 12.94 -29.41 5.63
C VAL A 822 14.10 -29.20 6.61
N TRP A 823 13.81 -28.65 7.80
CA TRP A 823 14.78 -28.10 8.71
C TRP A 823 15.48 -29.17 9.56
N ILE A 824 16.80 -29.00 9.73
CA ILE A 824 17.66 -29.87 10.53
C ILE A 824 18.48 -28.99 11.50
N SER A 825 18.66 -29.41 12.75
CA SER A 825 19.36 -28.65 13.80
C SER A 825 20.81 -28.30 13.45
N SER A 826 21.48 -29.12 12.65
CA SER A 826 22.85 -28.93 12.18
C SER A 826 23.03 -27.79 11.16
N CYS A 827 21.95 -27.15 10.69
CA CYS A 827 22.03 -26.04 9.73
C CYS A 827 22.55 -24.70 10.33
N GLY A 828 22.83 -24.66 11.64
CA GLY A 828 23.46 -23.50 12.31
C GLY A 828 22.55 -22.26 12.50
N LYS A 829 21.28 -22.30 12.05
CA LYS A 829 20.29 -21.23 12.26
C LYS A 829 18.99 -21.77 12.87
N ARG A 830 18.46 -21.05 13.85
CA ARG A 830 17.16 -21.34 14.48
C ARG A 830 16.03 -21.12 13.47
N CYS A 831 15.12 -22.08 13.34
CA CYS A 831 13.96 -21.96 12.45
C CYS A 831 12.86 -21.09 13.08
N GLU A 832 12.77 -19.82 12.71
CA GLU A 832 11.69 -18.94 13.21
C GLU A 832 10.30 -19.38 12.72
N LEU A 833 10.21 -19.99 11.52
CA LEU A 833 8.92 -20.37 10.91
C LEU A 833 8.23 -21.56 11.57
N LEU A 834 8.99 -22.55 12.06
CA LEU A 834 8.50 -23.73 12.78
C LEU A 834 8.38 -23.50 14.29
N HIS A 835 8.84 -22.35 14.81
CA HIS A 835 8.53 -21.94 16.19
C HIS A 835 7.14 -21.31 16.32
N ASP A 836 6.51 -20.92 15.19
CA ASP A 836 5.16 -20.38 15.18
C ASP A 836 4.11 -21.48 15.38
N LYS A 837 3.56 -21.53 16.60
CA LYS A 837 2.49 -22.44 17.02
C LYS A 837 1.25 -22.33 16.12
N ARG A 838 0.89 -21.12 15.67
CA ARG A 838 -0.31 -20.87 14.85
C ARG A 838 -0.13 -21.48 13.45
N ARG A 839 1.08 -21.37 12.88
CA ARG A 839 1.42 -22.00 11.59
C ARG A 839 1.38 -23.53 11.68
N ILE A 840 1.91 -24.12 12.75
CA ILE A 840 1.83 -25.57 12.96
C ILE A 840 0.38 -26.02 13.09
N ASN A 841 -0.44 -25.30 13.85
CA ASN A 841 -1.86 -25.63 13.99
C ASN A 841 -2.60 -25.60 12.63
N VAL A 842 -2.30 -24.61 11.77
CA VAL A 842 -2.86 -24.57 10.41
C VAL A 842 -2.44 -25.81 9.62
N ALA A 843 -1.16 -26.18 9.64
CA ALA A 843 -0.64 -27.35 8.92
C ALA A 843 -1.30 -28.67 9.37
N LEU A 844 -1.41 -28.89 10.68
CA LEU A 844 -2.01 -30.12 11.24
C LEU A 844 -3.51 -30.26 10.90
N THR A 845 -4.20 -29.14 10.63
CA THR A 845 -5.66 -29.10 10.47
C THR A 845 -6.14 -29.06 9.01
N ARG A 846 -5.24 -29.35 8.06
CA ARG A 846 -5.57 -29.41 6.61
C ARG A 846 -6.02 -30.79 6.14
N ALA A 847 -5.65 -31.85 6.83
CA ALA A 847 -5.97 -33.23 6.46
C ALA A 847 -7.38 -33.64 6.92
N LYS A 848 -8.09 -34.43 6.11
CA LYS A 848 -9.36 -35.07 6.52
C LYS A 848 -9.15 -36.49 7.04
N HIS A 849 -8.40 -37.31 6.30
CA HIS A 849 -8.29 -38.75 6.53
C HIS A 849 -6.87 -39.18 6.95
N LYS A 850 -5.84 -38.66 6.28
CA LYS A 850 -4.43 -39.04 6.53
C LYS A 850 -3.50 -37.82 6.51
N LEU A 851 -2.64 -37.72 7.52
CA LEU A 851 -1.62 -36.69 7.66
C LEU A 851 -0.24 -37.36 7.78
N VAL A 852 0.65 -37.06 6.82
CA VAL A 852 2.02 -37.58 6.80
C VAL A 852 3.00 -36.43 6.96
N LEU A 853 3.78 -36.45 8.03
CA LEU A 853 4.86 -35.50 8.28
C LEU A 853 6.18 -36.12 7.82
N VAL A 854 7.01 -35.37 7.11
CA VAL A 854 8.30 -35.83 6.60
C VAL A 854 9.40 -34.89 7.11
N GLY A 855 10.39 -35.43 7.81
CA GLY A 855 11.53 -34.65 8.29
C GLY A 855 12.38 -35.37 9.34
N CYS A 856 13.38 -34.68 9.88
CA CYS A 856 14.28 -35.24 10.90
C CYS A 856 13.65 -35.18 12.29
N ALA A 857 13.31 -36.34 12.89
CA ALA A 857 12.63 -36.40 14.18
C ALA A 857 13.46 -35.80 15.32
N GLU A 858 14.78 -36.04 15.32
CA GLU A 858 15.71 -35.48 16.32
C GLU A 858 15.72 -33.95 16.28
N SER A 859 15.78 -33.38 15.07
CA SER A 859 15.75 -31.94 14.89
C SER A 859 14.42 -31.36 15.33
N MET A 860 13.29 -31.98 14.95
CA MET A 860 11.96 -31.51 15.35
C MET A 860 11.75 -31.53 16.87
N LYS A 861 12.36 -32.48 17.59
CA LYS A 861 12.31 -32.54 19.05
C LYS A 861 13.04 -31.38 19.76
N SER A 862 13.87 -30.62 19.05
CA SER A 862 14.50 -29.40 19.59
C SER A 862 13.55 -28.19 19.65
N ILE A 863 12.39 -28.26 18.99
CA ILE A 863 11.36 -27.23 19.00
C ILE A 863 10.21 -27.70 19.90
N ASP A 864 9.92 -26.99 20.98
CA ASP A 864 9.00 -27.44 22.05
C ASP A 864 7.64 -27.96 21.54
N ILE A 865 7.00 -27.22 20.63
CA ILE A 865 5.70 -27.59 20.08
C ILE A 865 5.80 -28.81 19.13
N MET A 866 6.84 -28.89 18.32
CA MET A 866 7.06 -30.04 17.43
C MET A 866 7.48 -31.29 18.21
N LYS A 867 8.19 -31.14 19.34
CA LYS A 867 8.45 -32.23 20.28
C LYS A 867 7.15 -32.85 20.80
N GLN A 868 6.18 -32.02 21.17
CA GLN A 868 4.86 -32.49 21.57
C GLN A 868 4.12 -33.19 20.42
N VAL A 869 4.23 -32.69 19.18
CA VAL A 869 3.66 -33.36 18.00
C VAL A 869 4.29 -34.73 17.78
N VAL A 870 5.62 -34.81 17.67
CA VAL A 870 6.37 -36.05 17.38
C VAL A 870 6.16 -37.11 18.46
N ASN A 871 6.03 -36.71 19.73
CA ASN A 871 5.83 -37.66 20.83
C ASN A 871 4.40 -38.25 20.87
N ASN A 872 3.43 -37.64 20.21
CA ASN A 872 2.02 -38.07 20.24
C ASN A 872 1.57 -38.79 18.95
N ILE A 873 2.49 -39.09 18.02
CA ILE A 873 2.20 -39.69 16.71
C ILE A 873 3.13 -40.87 16.43
N ILE A 874 2.74 -41.72 15.47
CA ILE A 874 3.53 -42.89 15.09
C ILE A 874 4.74 -42.43 14.27
N VAL A 875 5.95 -42.79 14.72
CA VAL A 875 7.21 -42.49 14.01
C VAL A 875 7.71 -43.74 13.31
N VAL A 876 7.97 -43.63 12.00
CA VAL A 876 8.52 -44.71 11.17
C VAL A 876 9.80 -44.26 10.48
N LYS A 877 10.69 -45.22 10.22
CA LYS A 877 11.95 -45.01 9.49
C LYS A 877 11.87 -45.79 8.17
N PRO A 878 11.82 -45.10 7.01
CA PRO A 878 11.62 -45.71 5.70
C PRO A 878 12.82 -46.51 5.20
#